data_AF-A0A0K0XUP5-F1
#
_entry.id   AF-A0A0K0XUP5-F1
#
_cell.length_a   1.000
_cell.length_b   1.000
_cell.length_c   1.000
_cell.angle_alpha   90.00
_cell.angle_beta   90.00
_cell.angle_gamma   90.00
#
_symmetry.space_group_name_H-M   'P 1'
#
loop_
_entity.id
_entity.type
_entity.pdbx_description
1 polymer ?
#
loop_
_entity_poly.entity_id
_entity_poly.type
_entity_poly.pdbx_seq_one_letter_code
_entity_poly.pdbx_strand_id
1 'polypeptide(L)'
;MSERRPARSMKYALKQSVRPTIAPLSAAIGGVLAAGSLQAATITVTTLQDGFIPGECTLRSAINAATLNAASDACIAGAAGVDRIEFDPGLSGTISLLAGESGYYDGSTLPIGESITIDGGDRITVEGTGDAPVFYAKYDPGTWDTEVTRFENITITGGGGNRGGGILSRGRELRLSNTDVVGNSAVTAGGGIWHNHPTSDISRFYISGNSTIESNQTTGASSRGGGIYVGGESATVQISQSTIAYNTSFGSGGGIERRVSVGGLRFYNSEVYNNTAKYGNGGGVNSISEAPGIGTSFFARNTEFRNNNASENGGGLALYDTGTGINNFGRFVFRGATLSGNVAGNVGGGAWLVRGDGSGTAADPVNSVVFEENTYSNRRSLITGNESATSAAGIYISVGNATDVTFTGVDIEYNVANDGNGAGAVVFAGDAGLGLSDTRFQNNTVAAGGAGGGLYAAINGGDFAASQVSFIDNAAQTGAGGARVNSTGGEIGFIYAEFRNNDSASFGGGLQIYGNPSQVSMGYSVVSGNSSVDGGGGMDLYVPGISSGLMEIKYSEFSENSAGNSGGAISLNAGSGSQMIIENSTISTNSASNLGGGLYSNAGATLDLKYSTVANNYAGSEGGGLFTDMNNGCQIDNTILAGNTATAGAEGQDLRIADGSTECNADHSLLSGKYSEFTNGTGNILFQDPLLGPLADNGGLGGRTHALLQGSPAIDAGNAGATVGDYDQRGAGFDRIFGAGLDMGAYEQQVIVDSIFSDRFQTP
;
A
#
# COMPACT_ATOMS: atom_id res chain seq x y z
N MET A 1 -8.71 24.21 -22.79
CA MET A 1 -7.34 24.63 -22.42
C MET A 1 -7.31 24.71 -20.90
N SER A 2 -6.65 23.75 -20.25
CA SER A 2 -6.72 23.49 -18.81
C SER A 2 -5.31 23.37 -18.29
N GLU A 3 -4.87 24.32 -17.47
CA GLU A 3 -3.66 24.21 -16.67
C GLU A 3 -4.02 23.53 -15.34
N ARG A 4 -3.62 22.26 -15.18
CA ARG A 4 -3.47 21.63 -13.87
C ARG A 4 -2.14 22.11 -13.27
N ARG A 5 -2.17 22.86 -12.17
CA ARG A 5 -0.99 23.09 -11.33
C ARG A 5 -1.06 22.20 -10.10
N PRO A 6 -0.06 21.35 -9.83
CA PRO A 6 0.12 20.75 -8.51
C PRO A 6 0.83 21.77 -7.60
N ALA A 7 0.30 21.98 -6.39
CA ALA A 7 0.99 22.72 -5.36
C ALA A 7 2.12 21.87 -4.80
N ARG A 8 3.34 22.05 -5.32
CA ARG A 8 4.58 21.75 -4.60
C ARG A 8 5.31 23.06 -4.39
N SER A 9 5.57 23.38 -3.13
CA SER A 9 6.45 24.47 -2.72
C SER A 9 7.83 24.29 -3.38
N MET A 10 8.12 25.14 -4.36
CA MET A 10 9.41 25.25 -5.02
C MET A 10 10.34 26.17 -4.22
N LYS A 11 11.48 25.65 -3.81
CA LYS A 11 12.73 26.40 -3.91
C LYS A 11 13.58 25.77 -5.01
N TYR A 12 13.58 26.43 -6.17
CA TYR A 12 14.39 26.12 -7.33
C TYR A 12 15.86 26.49 -7.10
N ALA A 13 16.76 25.60 -7.54
CA ALA A 13 17.87 25.99 -8.39
C ALA A 13 18.18 24.83 -9.36
N LEU A 14 17.77 24.99 -10.62
CA LEU A 14 18.04 24.06 -11.72
C LEU A 14 18.94 24.76 -12.73
N LYS A 15 20.11 24.19 -13.03
CA LYS A 15 20.77 24.11 -14.35
C LYS A 15 22.26 23.76 -14.21
N GLN A 16 22.63 22.56 -14.65
CA GLN A 16 23.35 22.40 -15.92
C GLN A 16 23.46 20.92 -16.30
N SER A 17 22.92 20.62 -17.47
CA SER A 17 23.06 19.36 -18.19
C SER A 17 24.51 19.18 -18.65
N VAL A 18 25.18 18.11 -18.21
CA VAL A 18 26.36 17.58 -18.89
C VAL A 18 25.95 16.31 -19.60
N ARG A 19 25.97 16.36 -20.94
CA ARG A 19 25.78 15.23 -21.83
C ARG A 19 26.92 14.23 -21.61
N PRO A 20 26.69 12.91 -21.48
CA PRO A 20 27.77 11.95 -21.62
C PRO A 20 28.15 11.90 -23.11
N THR A 21 29.33 12.43 -23.43
CA THR A 21 30.01 12.16 -24.69
C THR A 21 30.38 10.68 -24.74
N ILE A 22 29.67 9.93 -25.59
CA ILE A 22 30.08 8.61 -26.05
C ILE A 22 31.33 8.82 -26.90
N ALA A 23 32.48 8.34 -26.42
CA ALA A 23 33.67 8.14 -27.25
C ALA A 23 33.85 6.63 -27.45
N PRO A 24 33.96 6.13 -28.70
CA PRO A 24 34.20 4.74 -28.97
C PRO A 24 35.69 4.46 -28.78
N LEU A 25 36.06 3.52 -27.91
CA LEU A 25 37.42 2.98 -27.90
C LEU A 25 37.41 1.63 -28.61
N SER A 26 37.46 1.70 -29.93
CA SER A 26 37.82 0.57 -30.78
C SER A 26 39.34 0.52 -30.96
N ALA A 27 39.88 -0.69 -30.80
CA ALA A 27 41.12 -1.21 -31.40
C ALA A 27 42.47 -0.64 -30.94
N ALA A 28 43.18 -1.46 -30.15
CA ALA A 28 44.60 -1.71 -30.33
C ALA A 28 44.92 -3.18 -29.98
N ILE A 29 44.54 -4.08 -30.90
CA ILE A 29 45.16 -5.41 -31.00
C ILE A 29 46.27 -5.26 -32.04
N GLY A 30 47.49 -5.54 -31.63
CA GLY A 30 48.64 -5.65 -32.51
C GLY A 30 49.80 -6.29 -31.78
N GLY A 31 49.90 -7.62 -31.80
CA GLY A 31 51.07 -8.33 -31.25
C GLY A 31 50.87 -9.78 -30.82
N VAL A 32 50.40 -10.62 -31.75
CA VAL A 32 50.60 -12.09 -31.89
C VAL A 32 51.19 -12.86 -30.69
N LEU A 33 50.36 -13.74 -30.10
CA LEU A 33 50.72 -15.13 -29.85
C LEU A 33 49.42 -15.96 -29.92
N ALA A 34 49.45 -16.98 -30.76
CA ALA A 34 48.34 -17.88 -31.01
C ALA A 34 47.87 -18.56 -29.73
N ALA A 35 46.66 -18.25 -29.29
CA ALA A 35 45.81 -19.15 -28.53
C ALA A 35 44.52 -19.28 -29.34
N GLY A 36 44.11 -20.52 -29.63
CA GLY A 36 42.94 -20.82 -30.43
C GLY A 36 41.69 -20.08 -29.94
N SER A 37 40.76 -19.83 -30.85
CA SER A 37 39.43 -19.32 -30.53
C SER A 37 38.84 -20.06 -29.31
N LEU A 38 38.58 -19.33 -28.22
CA LEU A 38 37.69 -19.77 -27.14
C LEU A 38 36.28 -19.87 -27.73
N GLN A 39 35.98 -20.98 -28.38
CA GLN A 39 34.64 -21.30 -28.84
C GLN A 39 34.12 -22.38 -27.91
N ALA A 40 33.10 -22.05 -27.12
CA ALA A 40 32.40 -23.02 -26.30
C ALA A 40 31.93 -24.21 -27.15
N ALA A 41 32.08 -25.43 -26.64
CA ALA A 41 31.65 -26.63 -27.35
C ALA A 41 30.12 -26.74 -27.34
N THR A 42 29.57 -27.38 -28.37
CA THR A 42 28.16 -27.81 -28.38
C THR A 42 28.14 -29.33 -28.40
N ILE A 43 27.68 -29.93 -27.29
CA ILE A 43 27.63 -31.37 -27.07
C ILE A 43 26.18 -31.82 -27.27
N THR A 44 25.96 -32.70 -28.25
CA THR A 44 24.61 -33.20 -28.57
C THR A 44 24.36 -34.55 -27.90
N VAL A 45 23.37 -34.59 -27.00
CA VAL A 45 22.85 -35.81 -26.36
C VAL A 45 21.98 -36.59 -27.36
N THR A 46 22.23 -37.88 -27.46
CA THR A 46 21.69 -38.76 -28.52
C THR A 46 20.72 -39.83 -28.00
N THR A 47 20.58 -39.96 -26.67
CA THR A 47 19.79 -41.00 -26.01
C THR A 47 19.07 -40.46 -24.78
N LEU A 48 17.93 -41.06 -24.41
CA LEU A 48 17.21 -40.76 -23.17
C LEU A 48 17.68 -41.60 -21.98
N GLN A 49 18.62 -42.52 -22.20
CA GLN A 49 19.16 -43.34 -21.12
C GLN A 49 20.05 -42.50 -20.20
N ASP A 50 20.03 -42.80 -18.90
CA ASP A 50 20.98 -42.27 -17.92
C ASP A 50 22.12 -43.28 -17.69
N GLY A 51 23.30 -42.77 -17.31
CA GLY A 51 24.50 -43.56 -17.03
C GLY A 51 25.66 -43.27 -17.99
N PHE A 52 26.80 -43.93 -17.76
CA PHE A 52 27.97 -43.89 -18.65
C PHE A 52 27.92 -45.07 -19.62
N ILE A 53 27.27 -44.88 -20.77
CA ILE A 53 26.95 -45.95 -21.72
C ILE A 53 27.94 -45.91 -22.89
N PRO A 54 28.79 -46.93 -23.07
CA PRO A 54 29.74 -46.95 -24.18
C PRO A 54 29.04 -46.86 -25.54
N GLY A 55 29.43 -45.86 -26.34
CA GLY A 55 28.90 -45.66 -27.69
C GLY A 55 27.64 -44.81 -27.76
N GLU A 56 27.08 -44.38 -26.63
CA GLU A 56 25.99 -43.40 -26.57
C GLU A 56 26.48 -42.10 -25.91
N CYS A 57 25.90 -40.97 -26.31
CA CYS A 57 26.11 -39.72 -25.60
C CYS A 57 24.87 -39.44 -24.75
N THR A 58 24.90 -39.87 -23.49
CA THR A 58 23.86 -39.58 -22.48
C THR A 58 24.02 -38.15 -21.94
N LEU A 59 23.01 -37.61 -21.26
CA LEU A 59 23.12 -36.32 -20.58
C LEU A 59 24.25 -36.35 -19.51
N ARG A 60 24.40 -37.45 -18.78
CA ARG A 60 25.45 -37.62 -17.77
C ARG A 60 26.84 -37.59 -18.39
N SER A 61 27.04 -38.30 -19.49
CA SER A 61 28.30 -38.29 -20.24
C SER A 61 28.56 -36.91 -20.85
N ALA A 62 27.54 -36.19 -21.32
CA ALA A 62 27.70 -34.84 -21.86
C ALA A 62 28.15 -33.83 -20.80
N ILE A 63 27.54 -33.87 -19.59
CA ILE A 63 27.94 -33.02 -18.47
C ILE A 63 29.36 -33.35 -18.00
N ASN A 64 29.72 -34.64 -17.96
CA ASN A 64 31.07 -35.07 -17.63
C ASN A 64 32.09 -34.60 -18.68
N ALA A 65 31.74 -34.68 -19.97
CA ALA A 65 32.60 -34.24 -21.06
C ALA A 65 32.85 -32.73 -21.06
N ALA A 66 31.81 -31.94 -20.74
CA ALA A 66 31.93 -30.50 -20.51
C ALA A 66 32.86 -30.24 -19.32
N THR A 67 32.55 -30.82 -18.15
CA THR A 67 33.31 -30.59 -16.90
C THR A 67 34.79 -30.94 -17.01
N LEU A 68 35.14 -32.01 -17.74
CA LEU A 68 36.53 -32.46 -17.88
C LEU A 68 37.25 -31.83 -19.09
N ASN A 69 36.54 -31.09 -19.95
CA ASN A 69 37.04 -30.66 -21.25
C ASN A 69 37.66 -31.81 -22.07
N ALA A 70 37.05 -33.00 -21.96
CA ALA A 70 37.54 -34.24 -22.53
C ALA A 70 36.36 -35.08 -23.00
N ALA A 71 36.55 -35.88 -24.05
CA ALA A 71 35.47 -36.74 -24.54
C ALA A 71 35.06 -37.74 -23.44
N SER A 72 33.75 -37.98 -23.32
CA SER A 72 33.18 -38.96 -22.39
C SER A 72 32.19 -39.82 -23.17
N ASP A 73 32.44 -41.13 -23.22
CA ASP A 73 31.69 -42.06 -24.07
C ASP A 73 31.61 -41.60 -25.53
N ALA A 74 30.41 -41.51 -26.13
CA ALA A 74 30.25 -40.95 -27.47
C ALA A 74 30.09 -39.42 -27.49
N CYS A 75 30.10 -38.74 -26.34
CA CYS A 75 30.07 -37.29 -26.29
C CYS A 75 31.43 -36.71 -26.67
N ILE A 76 31.40 -35.67 -27.52
CA ILE A 76 32.60 -34.90 -27.84
C ILE A 76 33.15 -34.20 -26.59
N ALA A 77 34.44 -33.86 -26.61
CA ALA A 77 35.05 -33.09 -25.53
C ALA A 77 34.40 -31.70 -25.40
N GLY A 78 34.24 -31.25 -24.15
CA GLY A 78 33.98 -29.85 -23.85
C GLY A 78 35.12 -28.92 -24.24
N ALA A 79 34.89 -27.61 -24.11
CA ALA A 79 35.92 -26.59 -24.29
C ALA A 79 35.86 -25.55 -23.16
N ALA A 80 37.02 -25.01 -22.80
CA ALA A 80 37.10 -23.99 -21.77
C ALA A 80 36.12 -22.84 -22.04
N GLY A 81 35.19 -22.60 -21.11
CA GLY A 81 34.16 -21.58 -21.26
C GLY A 81 32.79 -22.05 -20.80
N VAL A 82 31.74 -21.55 -21.46
CA VAL A 82 30.35 -21.97 -21.17
C VAL A 82 29.86 -22.90 -22.25
N ASP A 83 30.08 -24.20 -22.08
CA ASP A 83 29.64 -25.22 -23.03
C ASP A 83 28.11 -25.27 -23.16
N ARG A 84 27.62 -25.69 -24.32
CA ARG A 84 26.20 -25.91 -24.58
C ARG A 84 25.94 -27.40 -24.73
N ILE A 85 24.98 -27.90 -23.97
CA ILE A 85 24.42 -29.24 -24.10
C ILE A 85 23.04 -29.09 -24.74
N GLU A 86 22.84 -29.75 -25.86
CA GLU A 86 21.56 -29.81 -26.57
C GLU A 86 21.21 -31.27 -26.86
N PHE A 87 19.98 -31.53 -27.29
CA PHE A 87 19.50 -32.88 -27.59
C PHE A 87 19.22 -33.02 -29.08
N ASP A 88 19.51 -34.20 -29.62
CA ASP A 88 19.20 -34.54 -31.02
C ASP A 88 17.77 -34.11 -31.38
N PRO A 89 17.54 -33.47 -32.54
CA PRO A 89 16.22 -32.90 -32.89
C PRO A 89 15.06 -33.92 -32.91
N GLY A 90 15.35 -35.21 -33.01
CA GLY A 90 14.36 -36.30 -32.93
C GLY A 90 14.15 -36.88 -31.53
N LEU A 91 14.98 -36.51 -30.55
CA LEU A 91 14.98 -37.07 -29.20
C LEU A 91 14.02 -36.31 -28.28
N SER A 92 12.95 -36.95 -27.80
CA SER A 92 11.97 -36.33 -26.90
C SER A 92 11.48 -37.33 -25.88
N GLY A 93 11.32 -36.92 -24.62
CA GLY A 93 10.83 -37.77 -23.55
C GLY A 93 11.55 -37.52 -22.22
N THR A 94 11.45 -38.49 -21.32
CA THR A 94 11.99 -38.40 -19.97
C THR A 94 13.32 -39.15 -19.87
N ILE A 95 14.32 -38.49 -19.27
CA ILE A 95 15.54 -39.09 -18.77
C ILE A 95 15.33 -39.35 -17.28
N SER A 96 15.11 -40.60 -16.90
CA SER A 96 14.96 -41.00 -15.49
C SER A 96 16.32 -41.38 -14.93
N LEU A 97 16.76 -40.66 -13.89
CA LEU A 97 18.06 -40.89 -13.27
C LEU A 97 18.09 -42.23 -12.54
N LEU A 98 19.23 -42.92 -12.61
CA LEU A 98 19.44 -44.22 -11.96
C LEU A 98 20.07 -44.05 -10.57
N ALA A 99 19.57 -44.79 -9.58
CA ALA A 99 20.22 -44.93 -8.29
C ALA A 99 21.35 -45.98 -8.38
N GLY A 100 22.55 -45.66 -7.88
CA GLY A 100 23.55 -46.68 -7.54
C GLY A 100 24.74 -46.86 -8.48
N GLU A 101 25.08 -45.92 -9.36
CA GLU A 101 26.40 -45.96 -10.02
C GLU A 101 27.46 -45.34 -9.11
N SER A 102 28.42 -46.15 -8.66
CA SER A 102 29.45 -45.75 -7.70
C SER A 102 30.30 -44.58 -8.22
N GLY A 103 29.96 -43.38 -7.76
CA GLY A 103 30.61 -42.09 -7.96
C GLY A 103 29.96 -41.09 -6.99
N TYR A 104 30.60 -39.96 -6.70
CA TYR A 104 30.17 -38.97 -5.70
C TYR A 104 28.64 -38.64 -5.81
N TYR A 105 27.89 -38.77 -4.70
CA TYR A 105 26.41 -38.80 -4.64
C TYR A 105 25.75 -39.97 -5.42
N ASP A 106 26.22 -41.19 -5.17
CA ASP A 106 25.61 -42.50 -5.47
C ASP A 106 25.02 -42.76 -6.87
N GLY A 107 25.22 -41.86 -7.84
CA GLY A 107 24.63 -41.90 -9.18
C GLY A 107 23.30 -41.14 -9.31
N SER A 108 22.63 -40.78 -8.21
CA SER A 108 21.28 -40.16 -8.24
C SER A 108 21.23 -38.68 -8.65
N THR A 109 22.38 -38.00 -8.78
CA THR A 109 22.47 -36.58 -9.16
C THR A 109 23.31 -36.41 -10.44
N LEU A 110 23.02 -35.37 -11.24
CA LEU A 110 23.87 -34.88 -12.33
C LEU A 110 24.76 -33.73 -11.84
N PRO A 111 26.07 -33.99 -11.57
CA PRO A 111 26.95 -32.97 -11.03
C PRO A 111 27.57 -32.12 -12.16
N ILE A 112 27.41 -30.80 -12.08
CA ILE A 112 27.95 -29.82 -13.02
C ILE A 112 29.19 -29.19 -12.38
N GLY A 113 30.35 -29.34 -13.04
CA GLY A 113 31.64 -28.83 -12.54
C GLY A 113 32.28 -27.72 -13.37
N GLU A 114 31.72 -27.41 -14.54
CA GLU A 114 32.07 -26.25 -15.36
C GLU A 114 30.81 -25.46 -15.72
N SER A 115 30.99 -24.20 -16.15
CA SER A 115 29.85 -23.39 -16.60
C SER A 115 29.23 -24.01 -17.85
N ILE A 116 27.90 -24.17 -17.85
CA ILE A 116 27.19 -24.80 -18.97
C ILE A 116 25.82 -24.15 -19.22
N THR A 117 25.31 -24.39 -20.42
CA THR A 117 23.90 -24.21 -20.81
C THR A 117 23.32 -25.56 -21.21
N ILE A 118 22.21 -25.97 -20.61
CA ILE A 118 21.46 -27.18 -20.99
C ILE A 118 20.15 -26.71 -21.62
N ASP A 119 19.96 -27.01 -22.90
CA ASP A 119 18.73 -26.70 -23.64
C ASP A 119 17.97 -27.98 -24.01
N GLY A 120 16.81 -28.19 -23.38
CA GLY A 120 15.93 -29.34 -23.63
C GLY A 120 15.04 -29.21 -24.87
N GLY A 121 15.02 -28.04 -25.52
CA GLY A 121 14.22 -27.75 -26.71
C GLY A 121 12.70 -27.82 -26.53
N ASP A 122 12.20 -27.75 -25.30
CA ASP A 122 10.80 -27.92 -24.86
C ASP A 122 10.30 -29.38 -24.97
N ARG A 123 11.21 -30.35 -24.99
CA ARG A 123 10.90 -31.77 -25.31
C ARG A 123 11.47 -32.76 -24.31
N ILE A 124 12.28 -32.29 -23.38
CA ILE A 124 13.06 -33.12 -22.48
C ILE A 124 12.63 -32.86 -21.05
N THR A 125 12.31 -33.95 -20.36
CA THR A 125 12.12 -33.99 -18.92
C THR A 125 13.29 -34.74 -18.30
N VAL A 126 13.86 -34.21 -17.22
CA VAL A 126 14.86 -34.91 -16.40
C VAL A 126 14.23 -35.21 -15.05
N GLU A 127 14.10 -36.49 -14.74
CA GLU A 127 13.41 -37.00 -13.56
C GLU A 127 14.43 -37.62 -12.59
N GLY A 128 14.51 -37.06 -11.37
CA GLY A 128 15.34 -37.57 -10.29
C GLY A 128 14.78 -38.82 -9.62
N THR A 129 15.53 -39.36 -8.67
CA THR A 129 15.18 -40.59 -7.93
C THR A 129 14.32 -40.35 -6.68
N GLY A 130 14.13 -39.09 -6.28
CA GLY A 130 13.48 -38.68 -5.02
C GLY A 130 14.41 -38.61 -3.81
N ASP A 131 15.65 -39.12 -3.92
CA ASP A 131 16.60 -39.17 -2.80
C ASP A 131 17.65 -38.05 -2.79
N ALA A 132 17.92 -37.45 -3.95
CA ALA A 132 18.94 -36.42 -4.12
C ALA A 132 18.55 -35.36 -5.18
N PRO A 133 19.25 -34.22 -5.25
CA PRO A 133 19.03 -33.22 -6.28
C PRO A 133 19.13 -33.78 -7.70
N VAL A 134 18.28 -33.34 -8.63
CA VAL A 134 18.45 -33.71 -10.06
C VAL A 134 19.76 -33.14 -10.59
N PHE A 135 19.98 -31.83 -10.41
CA PHE A 135 21.20 -31.14 -10.82
C PHE A 135 21.95 -30.54 -9.63
N TYR A 136 23.27 -30.70 -9.62
CA TYR A 136 24.15 -30.03 -8.66
C TYR A 136 25.25 -29.23 -9.35
N ALA A 137 25.08 -27.90 -9.43
CA ALA A 137 26.13 -26.97 -9.84
C ALA A 137 27.09 -26.72 -8.68
N LYS A 138 28.25 -27.38 -8.73
CA LYS A 138 29.26 -27.34 -7.68
C LYS A 138 30.25 -26.20 -7.94
N TYR A 139 30.61 -25.52 -6.85
CA TYR A 139 31.64 -24.50 -6.80
C TYR A 139 32.68 -24.88 -5.75
N ASP A 140 33.91 -25.13 -6.19
CA ASP A 140 35.10 -25.49 -5.42
C ASP A 140 36.35 -24.94 -6.17
N PRO A 141 36.86 -23.76 -5.76
CA PRO A 141 37.91 -23.06 -6.48
C PRO A 141 39.11 -23.95 -6.80
N GLY A 142 39.48 -24.03 -8.09
CA GLY A 142 40.63 -24.81 -8.56
C GLY A 142 40.36 -26.29 -8.85
N THR A 143 39.14 -26.79 -8.64
CA THR A 143 38.77 -28.15 -9.06
C THR A 143 37.43 -28.21 -9.81
N TRP A 144 36.40 -27.53 -9.33
CA TRP A 144 35.04 -27.52 -9.91
C TRP A 144 34.53 -26.07 -9.87
N ASP A 145 34.76 -25.30 -10.93
CA ASP A 145 34.57 -23.84 -10.93
C ASP A 145 33.32 -23.43 -11.72
N THR A 146 32.16 -23.99 -11.34
CA THR A 146 30.90 -23.64 -12.01
C THR A 146 30.49 -22.22 -11.64
N GLU A 147 30.81 -21.27 -12.51
CA GLU A 147 30.45 -19.88 -12.36
C GLU A 147 29.02 -19.61 -12.84
N VAL A 148 28.64 -20.17 -13.98
CA VAL A 148 27.34 -19.92 -14.63
C VAL A 148 26.65 -21.21 -15.03
N THR A 149 25.40 -21.39 -14.59
CA THR A 149 24.55 -22.51 -15.04
C THR A 149 23.27 -21.97 -15.66
N ARG A 150 22.93 -22.45 -16.86
CA ARG A 150 21.70 -22.08 -17.57
C ARG A 150 20.88 -23.31 -17.92
N PHE A 151 19.59 -23.23 -17.64
CA PHE A 151 18.59 -24.18 -18.10
C PHE A 151 17.64 -23.47 -19.06
N GLU A 152 17.40 -24.08 -20.21
CA GLU A 152 16.56 -23.57 -21.27
C GLU A 152 15.59 -24.67 -21.72
N ASN A 153 14.30 -24.34 -21.86
CA ASN A 153 13.31 -25.18 -22.55
C ASN A 153 13.29 -26.64 -22.02
N ILE A 154 13.30 -26.83 -20.70
CA ILE A 154 13.48 -28.14 -20.06
C ILE A 154 12.61 -28.28 -18.82
N THR A 155 12.17 -29.51 -18.53
CA THR A 155 11.44 -29.84 -17.31
C THR A 155 12.32 -30.63 -16.34
N ILE A 156 12.30 -30.27 -15.05
CA ILE A 156 13.10 -30.86 -13.97
C ILE A 156 12.16 -31.29 -12.84
N THR A 157 12.12 -32.60 -12.56
CA THR A 157 11.13 -33.19 -11.65
C THR A 157 11.70 -34.37 -10.84
N GLY A 158 10.93 -34.86 -9.86
CA GLY A 158 11.25 -36.08 -9.11
C GLY A 158 12.48 -35.98 -8.21
N GLY A 159 13.01 -34.78 -8.02
CA GLY A 159 14.20 -34.54 -7.24
C GLY A 159 13.99 -34.52 -5.72
N GLY A 160 15.07 -34.75 -4.97
CA GLY A 160 15.05 -35.10 -3.55
C GLY A 160 16.16 -34.53 -2.69
N GLY A 161 16.34 -35.14 -1.52
CA GLY A 161 17.50 -34.90 -0.64
C GLY A 161 17.32 -33.72 0.32
N ASN A 162 18.43 -33.17 0.80
CA ASN A 162 18.39 -32.17 1.87
C ASN A 162 18.07 -30.75 1.38
N ARG A 163 18.50 -30.38 0.17
CA ARG A 163 18.39 -29.03 -0.37
C ARG A 163 18.27 -29.07 -1.89
N GLY A 164 17.45 -28.20 -2.48
CA GLY A 164 17.41 -27.99 -3.93
C GLY A 164 16.98 -29.25 -4.67
N GLY A 165 15.80 -29.79 -4.35
CA GLY A 165 15.36 -31.09 -4.87
C GLY A 165 15.49 -31.19 -6.38
N GLY A 166 15.05 -30.19 -7.13
CA GLY A 166 15.34 -30.09 -8.56
C GLY A 166 16.78 -29.64 -8.81
N ILE A 167 17.12 -28.44 -8.33
CA ILE A 167 18.41 -27.79 -8.59
C ILE A 167 19.06 -27.36 -7.29
N LEU A 168 20.28 -27.84 -7.04
CA LEU A 168 21.19 -27.31 -6.03
C LEU A 168 22.31 -26.54 -6.74
N SER A 169 22.39 -25.23 -6.52
CA SER A 169 23.38 -24.37 -7.16
C SER A 169 24.27 -23.65 -6.15
N ARG A 170 25.58 -23.76 -6.35
CA ARG A 170 26.62 -22.96 -5.67
C ARG A 170 27.36 -21.99 -6.59
N GLY A 171 27.05 -21.97 -7.89
CA GLY A 171 27.66 -21.04 -8.83
C GLY A 171 27.29 -19.59 -8.58
N ARG A 172 28.03 -18.65 -9.22
CA ARG A 172 27.77 -17.21 -9.12
C ARG A 172 26.48 -16.79 -9.83
N GLU A 173 26.08 -17.51 -10.88
CA GLU A 173 24.89 -17.21 -11.65
C GLU A 173 24.09 -18.48 -11.99
N LEU A 174 22.80 -18.45 -11.69
CA LEU A 174 21.81 -19.44 -12.15
C LEU A 174 20.78 -18.74 -13.04
N ARG A 175 20.50 -19.30 -14.23
CA ARG A 175 19.44 -18.81 -15.13
C ARG A 175 18.50 -19.92 -15.58
N LEU A 176 17.22 -19.61 -15.56
CA LEU A 176 16.14 -20.45 -16.08
C LEU A 176 15.37 -19.65 -17.14
N SER A 177 15.18 -20.24 -18.32
CA SER A 177 14.37 -19.68 -19.39
C SER A 177 13.47 -20.75 -19.99
N ASN A 178 12.15 -20.53 -20.04
CA ASN A 178 11.17 -21.58 -20.40
C ASN A 178 11.47 -22.91 -19.71
N THR A 179 11.79 -22.85 -18.42
CA THR A 179 12.18 -24.01 -17.63
C THR A 179 11.14 -24.29 -16.57
N ASP A 180 10.74 -25.53 -16.46
CA ASP A 180 9.78 -25.99 -15.45
C ASP A 180 10.51 -26.79 -14.37
N VAL A 181 10.40 -26.37 -13.11
CA VAL A 181 10.91 -27.11 -11.94
C VAL A 181 9.70 -27.52 -11.10
N VAL A 182 9.29 -28.77 -11.23
CA VAL A 182 7.97 -29.23 -10.79
C VAL A 182 8.08 -30.48 -9.91
N GLY A 183 7.30 -30.54 -8.82
CA GLY A 183 7.12 -31.77 -8.06
C GLY A 183 8.36 -32.28 -7.33
N ASN A 184 9.32 -31.40 -7.02
CA ASN A 184 10.54 -31.77 -6.30
C ASN A 184 10.38 -31.57 -4.79
N SER A 185 11.15 -32.32 -4.02
CA SER A 185 11.10 -32.29 -2.56
C SER A 185 12.49 -32.11 -1.95
N ALA A 186 12.59 -31.34 -0.87
CA ALA A 186 13.82 -31.24 -0.08
C ALA A 186 13.53 -31.26 1.43
N VAL A 187 14.41 -31.82 2.24
CA VAL A 187 14.17 -31.84 3.70
C VAL A 187 14.30 -30.45 4.31
N THR A 188 15.34 -29.68 3.98
CA THR A 188 15.68 -28.47 4.74
C THR A 188 15.40 -27.16 4.01
N ALA A 189 15.69 -27.06 2.71
CA ALA A 189 15.46 -25.80 1.99
C ALA A 189 15.40 -25.96 0.47
N GLY A 190 14.59 -25.14 -0.19
CA GLY A 190 14.51 -25.11 -1.65
C GLY A 190 13.97 -26.43 -2.20
N GLY A 191 12.68 -26.71 -1.99
CA GLY A 191 12.08 -27.96 -2.49
C GLY A 191 12.33 -28.14 -3.98
N GLY A 192 12.17 -27.08 -4.76
CA GLY A 192 12.56 -27.03 -6.18
C GLY A 192 14.02 -26.61 -6.35
N ILE A 193 14.35 -25.39 -5.92
CA ILE A 193 15.64 -24.75 -6.20
C ILE A 193 16.28 -24.26 -4.91
N TRP A 194 17.56 -24.57 -4.74
CA TRP A 194 18.42 -23.96 -3.73
C TRP A 194 19.61 -23.29 -4.39
N HIS A 195 19.77 -21.98 -4.19
CA HIS A 195 20.89 -21.21 -4.74
C HIS A 195 21.60 -20.42 -3.64
N ASN A 196 22.91 -20.64 -3.48
CA ASN A 196 23.75 -19.89 -2.55
C ASN A 196 25.22 -20.02 -2.95
N HIS A 197 25.82 -18.89 -3.32
CA HIS A 197 27.23 -18.81 -3.64
C HIS A 197 28.08 -18.67 -2.35
N PRO A 198 29.12 -19.49 -2.15
CA PRO A 198 29.83 -19.56 -0.86
C PRO A 198 30.78 -18.39 -0.58
N THR A 199 30.96 -17.46 -1.52
CA THR A 199 31.81 -16.27 -1.33
C THR A 199 30.95 -15.02 -1.08
N SER A 200 31.60 -13.91 -0.72
CA SER A 200 30.96 -12.60 -0.55
C SER A 200 30.60 -11.90 -1.87
N ASP A 201 30.93 -12.51 -3.02
CA ASP A 201 30.60 -11.96 -4.33
C ASP A 201 29.08 -11.91 -4.56
N ILE A 202 28.66 -10.97 -5.41
CA ILE A 202 27.25 -10.82 -5.79
C ILE A 202 26.82 -12.04 -6.62
N SER A 203 25.97 -12.88 -6.03
CA SER A 203 25.29 -13.95 -6.76
C SER A 203 24.05 -13.43 -7.51
N ARG A 204 23.73 -14.06 -8.64
CA ARG A 204 22.61 -13.69 -9.51
C ARG A 204 21.73 -14.89 -9.81
N PHE A 205 20.43 -14.69 -9.68
CA PHE A 205 19.45 -15.70 -10.05
C PHE A 205 18.35 -15.09 -10.93
N TYR A 206 18.20 -15.63 -12.13
CA TYR A 206 17.25 -15.15 -13.13
C TYR A 206 16.26 -16.24 -13.53
N ILE A 207 14.97 -15.89 -13.55
CA ILE A 207 13.89 -16.74 -14.07
C ILE A 207 13.12 -15.93 -15.11
N SER A 208 12.98 -16.48 -16.32
CA SER A 208 12.33 -15.79 -17.43
C SER A 208 11.61 -16.72 -18.41
N GLY A 209 10.91 -16.13 -19.38
CA GLY A 209 10.33 -16.85 -20.52
C GLY A 209 9.36 -17.92 -20.06
N ASN A 210 8.24 -17.56 -19.43
CA ASN A 210 7.19 -18.50 -18.99
C ASN A 210 7.69 -19.69 -18.16
N SER A 211 8.80 -19.55 -17.43
CA SER A 211 9.29 -20.61 -16.55
C SER A 211 8.31 -20.83 -15.37
N THR A 212 8.16 -22.09 -14.95
CA THR A 212 7.25 -22.46 -13.86
C THR A 212 7.98 -23.15 -12.72
N ILE A 213 7.79 -22.67 -11.50
CA ILE A 213 8.26 -23.35 -10.28
C ILE A 213 7.04 -23.79 -9.49
N GLU A 214 6.68 -25.07 -9.60
CA GLU A 214 5.37 -25.54 -9.16
C GLU A 214 5.37 -26.83 -8.34
N SER A 215 4.46 -26.93 -7.36
CA SER A 215 4.22 -28.16 -6.59
C SER A 215 5.48 -28.72 -5.93
N ASN A 216 6.47 -27.87 -5.64
CA ASN A 216 7.65 -28.28 -4.90
C ASN A 216 7.41 -28.11 -3.40
N GLN A 217 8.08 -28.93 -2.60
CA GLN A 217 7.87 -28.88 -1.16
C GLN A 217 9.14 -29.07 -0.34
N THR A 218 9.11 -28.51 0.86
CA THR A 218 10.04 -28.93 1.92
C THR A 218 9.34 -29.73 3.01
N THR A 219 10.01 -30.72 3.60
CA THR A 219 9.38 -31.67 4.55
C THR A 219 9.84 -31.55 6.00
N GLY A 220 11.02 -30.96 6.23
CA GLY A 220 11.58 -30.80 7.57
C GLY A 220 10.87 -29.72 8.38
N ALA A 221 10.83 -29.90 9.70
CA ALA A 221 10.38 -28.85 10.62
C ALA A 221 11.28 -27.62 10.48
N SER A 222 10.68 -26.43 10.38
CA SER A 222 11.40 -25.16 10.18
C SER A 222 12.18 -25.06 8.87
N SER A 223 11.84 -25.88 7.87
CA SER A 223 12.39 -25.78 6.51
C SER A 223 12.01 -24.48 5.82
N ARG A 224 12.67 -24.15 4.70
CA ARG A 224 12.55 -22.82 4.08
C ARG A 224 12.51 -22.89 2.56
N GLY A 225 11.63 -22.11 1.92
CA GLY A 225 11.61 -22.03 0.45
C GLY A 225 11.05 -23.30 -0.16
N GLY A 226 9.72 -23.48 -0.14
CA GLY A 226 9.07 -24.66 -0.73
C GLY A 226 9.41 -24.78 -2.22
N GLY A 227 9.27 -23.68 -2.96
CA GLY A 227 9.74 -23.59 -4.35
C GLY A 227 11.22 -23.27 -4.41
N ILE A 228 11.60 -22.13 -3.86
CA ILE A 228 12.92 -21.52 -4.05
C ILE A 228 13.51 -21.10 -2.70
N TYR A 229 14.78 -21.44 -2.49
CA TYR A 229 15.61 -20.84 -1.46
C TYR A 229 16.80 -20.11 -2.10
N VAL A 230 17.00 -18.85 -1.71
CA VAL A 230 18.20 -18.06 -2.04
C VAL A 230 18.87 -17.58 -0.76
N GLY A 231 20.16 -17.87 -0.61
CA GLY A 231 20.96 -17.45 0.53
C GLY A 231 22.34 -16.90 0.14
N GLY A 232 23.10 -16.47 1.14
CA GLY A 232 24.46 -15.93 0.99
C GLY A 232 24.56 -14.49 1.47
N GLU A 233 25.74 -13.88 1.37
CA GLU A 233 25.91 -12.45 1.73
C GLU A 233 25.20 -11.55 0.71
N SER A 234 25.36 -11.80 -0.59
CA SER A 234 24.77 -10.97 -1.64
C SER A 234 24.07 -11.79 -2.71
N ALA A 235 22.78 -11.50 -2.94
CA ALA A 235 22.05 -12.07 -4.07
C ALA A 235 21.05 -11.09 -4.68
N THR A 236 21.10 -10.98 -6.00
CA THR A 236 20.04 -10.37 -6.80
C THR A 236 19.21 -11.45 -7.47
N VAL A 237 17.90 -11.41 -7.22
CA VAL A 237 16.92 -12.31 -7.84
C VAL A 237 16.01 -11.48 -8.73
N GLN A 238 15.83 -11.92 -9.98
CA GLN A 238 14.86 -11.33 -10.89
C GLN A 238 14.02 -12.41 -11.54
N ILE A 239 12.70 -12.22 -11.47
CA ILE A 239 11.70 -13.13 -12.02
C ILE A 239 10.84 -12.29 -12.97
N SER A 240 10.68 -12.76 -14.21
CA SER A 240 9.95 -12.00 -15.23
C SER A 240 9.15 -12.92 -16.13
N GLN A 241 7.85 -12.64 -16.32
CA GLN A 241 6.98 -13.47 -17.19
C GLN A 241 7.08 -14.93 -16.79
N SER A 242 6.76 -15.26 -15.53
CA SER A 242 7.01 -16.58 -14.96
C SER A 242 6.08 -16.80 -13.76
N THR A 243 5.90 -18.07 -13.41
CA THR A 243 4.92 -18.51 -12.42
C THR A 243 5.60 -19.25 -11.28
N ILE A 244 5.20 -18.95 -10.03
CA ILE A 244 5.61 -19.67 -8.83
C ILE A 244 4.34 -20.09 -8.09
N ALA A 245 4.00 -21.37 -8.13
CA ALA A 245 2.68 -21.81 -7.69
C ALA A 245 2.66 -23.12 -6.90
N TYR A 246 1.68 -23.27 -6.01
CA TYR A 246 1.43 -24.53 -5.29
C TYR A 246 2.61 -25.09 -4.50
N ASN A 247 3.61 -24.26 -4.18
CA ASN A 247 4.76 -24.72 -3.44
C ASN A 247 4.47 -24.66 -1.93
N THR A 248 5.00 -25.63 -1.19
CA THR A 248 4.76 -25.75 0.26
C THR A 248 6.06 -25.78 1.04
N SER A 249 6.22 -24.84 1.97
CA SER A 249 7.27 -24.88 2.99
C SER A 249 6.66 -25.28 4.33
N PHE A 250 7.32 -26.19 5.04
CA PHE A 250 6.96 -26.47 6.44
C PHE A 250 7.43 -25.37 7.41
N GLY A 251 8.29 -24.45 7.01
CA GLY A 251 8.59 -23.23 7.76
C GLY A 251 8.14 -22.00 6.99
N SER A 252 9.09 -21.14 6.61
CA SER A 252 8.82 -19.87 5.91
C SER A 252 9.07 -19.95 4.40
N GLY A 253 8.49 -19.02 3.64
CA GLY A 253 8.69 -18.90 2.21
C GLY A 253 8.09 -20.07 1.45
N GLY A 254 6.76 -20.16 1.36
CA GLY A 254 6.09 -21.24 0.64
C GLY A 254 6.54 -21.29 -0.82
N GLY A 255 6.42 -20.17 -1.53
CA GLY A 255 6.99 -20.00 -2.86
C GLY A 255 8.49 -19.73 -2.81
N ILE A 256 8.89 -18.64 -2.16
CA ILE A 256 10.29 -18.18 -2.10
C ILE A 256 10.70 -17.85 -0.67
N GLU A 257 11.85 -18.37 -0.25
CA GLU A 257 12.63 -17.83 0.86
C GLU A 257 13.89 -17.15 0.30
N ARG A 258 14.10 -15.87 0.62
CA ARG A 258 15.36 -15.16 0.39
C ARG A 258 15.94 -14.68 1.71
N ARG A 259 17.20 -15.04 1.98
CA ARG A 259 17.96 -14.59 3.16
C ARG A 259 19.33 -14.11 2.77
N VAL A 260 19.49 -12.80 2.62
CA VAL A 260 20.77 -12.20 2.22
C VAL A 260 21.02 -10.88 2.91
N SER A 261 22.28 -10.48 2.98
CA SER A 261 22.70 -9.19 3.52
C SER A 261 22.45 -8.05 2.52
N VAL A 262 22.63 -8.31 1.22
CA VAL A 262 22.51 -7.31 0.16
C VAL A 262 21.89 -7.83 -1.12
N GLY A 263 21.33 -6.90 -1.89
CA GLY A 263 20.78 -7.13 -3.23
C GLY A 263 19.29 -6.80 -3.31
N GLY A 264 18.65 -7.23 -4.41
CA GLY A 264 17.22 -7.01 -4.62
C GLY A 264 16.47 -8.24 -5.07
N LEU A 265 15.19 -8.28 -4.77
CA LEU A 265 14.22 -9.22 -5.32
C LEU A 265 13.27 -8.45 -6.25
N ARG A 266 13.22 -8.82 -7.52
CA ARG A 266 12.47 -8.09 -8.55
C ARG A 266 11.53 -9.00 -9.31
N PHE A 267 10.28 -8.58 -9.45
CA PHE A 267 9.25 -9.24 -10.23
C PHE A 267 8.75 -8.32 -11.35
N TYR A 268 8.54 -8.90 -12.53
CA TYR A 268 8.02 -8.19 -13.70
C TYR A 268 7.02 -9.05 -14.45
N ASN A 269 5.73 -8.67 -14.44
CA ASN A 269 4.69 -9.39 -15.19
C ASN A 269 4.68 -10.88 -14.82
N SER A 270 4.63 -11.20 -13.53
CA SER A 270 4.78 -12.56 -13.01
C SER A 270 3.64 -12.90 -12.06
N GLU A 271 3.48 -14.18 -11.76
CA GLU A 271 2.43 -14.66 -10.87
C GLU A 271 3.02 -15.52 -9.76
N VAL A 272 2.58 -15.28 -8.52
CA VAL A 272 2.94 -16.04 -7.34
C VAL A 272 1.66 -16.43 -6.61
N TYR A 273 1.24 -17.69 -6.70
CA TYR A 273 -0.08 -18.06 -6.17
C TYR A 273 -0.21 -19.45 -5.57
N ASN A 274 -1.16 -19.62 -4.65
CA ASN A 274 -1.45 -20.89 -3.97
C ASN A 274 -0.23 -21.51 -3.25
N ASN A 275 0.74 -20.70 -2.87
CA ASN A 275 1.89 -21.19 -2.10
C ASN A 275 1.58 -21.15 -0.60
N THR A 276 2.15 -22.09 0.16
CA THR A 276 1.85 -22.26 1.59
C THR A 276 3.12 -22.29 2.43
N ALA A 277 3.17 -21.45 3.47
CA ALA A 277 4.12 -21.52 4.58
C ALA A 277 3.39 -22.04 5.82
N LYS A 278 3.60 -23.31 6.17
CA LYS A 278 2.76 -24.04 7.13
C LYS A 278 2.96 -23.62 8.59
N TYR A 279 4.19 -23.26 8.94
CA TYR A 279 4.60 -22.89 10.31
C TYR A 279 5.56 -21.70 10.26
N GLY A 280 5.27 -20.69 9.45
CA GLY A 280 6.15 -19.54 9.26
C GLY A 280 5.54 -18.40 8.43
N ASN A 281 6.42 -17.50 7.99
CA ASN A 281 6.07 -16.25 7.30
C ASN A 281 6.14 -16.41 5.78
N GLY A 282 5.44 -15.53 5.05
CA GLY A 282 5.59 -15.41 3.60
C GLY A 282 5.11 -16.62 2.83
N GLY A 283 3.78 -16.79 2.72
CA GLY A 283 3.20 -17.90 1.95
C GLY A 283 3.69 -17.88 0.51
N GLY A 284 3.59 -16.71 -0.15
CA GLY A 284 4.17 -16.48 -1.47
C GLY A 284 5.67 -16.24 -1.40
N VAL A 285 6.07 -15.17 -0.71
CA VAL A 285 7.46 -14.75 -0.59
C VAL A 285 7.77 -14.36 0.84
N ASN A 286 8.88 -14.88 1.37
CA ASN A 286 9.54 -14.37 2.55
C ASN A 286 10.94 -13.87 2.17
N SER A 287 11.23 -12.60 2.39
CA SER A 287 12.55 -12.01 2.12
C SER A 287 13.05 -11.29 3.36
N ILE A 288 14.20 -11.73 3.84
CA ILE A 288 14.82 -11.24 5.06
C ILE A 288 16.22 -10.69 4.76
N SER A 289 16.49 -9.52 5.32
CA SER A 289 17.78 -8.84 5.34
C SER A 289 18.22 -8.61 6.79
N GLU A 290 19.23 -9.35 7.24
CA GLU A 290 19.69 -9.38 8.64
C GLU A 290 21.05 -8.68 8.86
N ALA A 291 21.67 -8.11 7.81
CA ALA A 291 23.01 -7.54 7.94
C ALA A 291 23.01 -6.06 8.34
N PRO A 292 23.90 -5.66 9.27
CA PRO A 292 24.09 -4.25 9.59
C PRO A 292 24.66 -3.51 8.38
N GLY A 293 23.98 -2.43 7.97
CA GLY A 293 24.57 -1.39 7.13
C GLY A 293 24.17 -1.33 5.66
N ILE A 294 23.49 -2.30 5.05
CA ILE A 294 23.03 -2.14 3.65
C ILE A 294 21.63 -2.73 3.50
N GLY A 295 20.63 -1.88 3.22
CA GLY A 295 19.24 -2.31 3.06
C GLY A 295 19.01 -3.11 1.77
N THR A 296 17.94 -3.90 1.73
CA THR A 296 17.54 -4.63 0.53
C THR A 296 16.39 -3.95 -0.20
N SER A 297 16.31 -4.22 -1.51
CA SER A 297 15.23 -3.72 -2.35
C SER A 297 14.27 -4.83 -2.75
N PHE A 298 12.99 -4.47 -2.81
CA PHE A 298 11.94 -5.28 -3.39
C PHE A 298 11.22 -4.46 -4.45
N PHE A 299 11.01 -5.05 -5.62
CA PHE A 299 10.28 -4.41 -6.69
C PHE A 299 9.29 -5.40 -7.30
N ALA A 300 8.01 -5.05 -7.33
CA ALA A 300 7.00 -5.81 -8.06
C ALA A 300 6.28 -4.87 -9.03
N ARG A 301 6.31 -5.21 -10.33
CA ARG A 301 5.58 -4.46 -11.35
C ARG A 301 4.68 -5.37 -12.16
N ASN A 302 3.40 -5.04 -12.18
CA ASN A 302 2.36 -5.84 -12.85
C ASN A 302 2.43 -7.32 -12.43
N THR A 303 2.74 -7.55 -11.16
CA THR A 303 2.90 -8.89 -10.59
C THR A 303 1.75 -9.17 -9.66
N GLU A 304 1.26 -10.40 -9.70
CA GLU A 304 0.13 -10.84 -8.90
C GLU A 304 0.59 -11.83 -7.83
N PHE A 305 0.22 -11.55 -6.57
CA PHE A 305 0.43 -12.41 -5.41
C PHE A 305 -0.94 -12.85 -4.92
N ARG A 306 -1.35 -14.08 -5.23
CA ARG A 306 -2.73 -14.52 -5.06
C ARG A 306 -2.87 -15.78 -4.21
N ASN A 307 -3.84 -15.82 -3.30
CA ASN A 307 -4.23 -17.04 -2.58
C ASN A 307 -3.07 -17.74 -1.86
N ASN A 308 -2.05 -17.00 -1.44
CA ASN A 308 -0.96 -17.57 -0.68
C ASN A 308 -1.29 -17.58 0.81
N ASN A 309 -0.81 -18.59 1.52
CA ASN A 309 -1.17 -18.82 2.92
C ASN A 309 0.07 -18.90 3.81
N ALA A 310 0.09 -18.15 4.90
CA ALA A 310 1.12 -18.22 5.93
C ALA A 310 0.45 -18.40 7.30
N SER A 311 1.00 -19.29 8.13
CA SER A 311 0.50 -19.44 9.52
C SER A 311 0.91 -18.28 10.43
N GLU A 312 1.91 -17.49 10.05
CA GLU A 312 2.34 -16.30 10.78
C GLU A 312 2.02 -15.03 9.98
N ASN A 313 3.03 -14.27 9.55
CA ASN A 313 2.85 -12.98 8.91
C ASN A 313 3.02 -13.07 7.39
N GLY A 314 2.36 -12.19 6.64
CA GLY A 314 2.62 -12.03 5.21
C GLY A 314 2.11 -13.22 4.40
N GLY A 315 0.80 -13.38 4.24
CA GLY A 315 0.24 -14.46 3.42
C GLY A 315 0.80 -14.43 2.00
N GLY A 316 0.68 -13.28 1.34
CA GLY A 316 1.32 -13.00 0.06
C GLY A 316 2.81 -12.74 0.22
N LEU A 317 3.16 -11.73 1.01
CA LEU A 317 4.53 -11.22 1.14
C LEU A 317 4.92 -10.96 2.60
N ALA A 318 6.08 -11.44 3.00
CA ALA A 318 6.76 -11.07 4.25
C ALA A 318 8.13 -10.46 3.90
N LEU A 319 8.27 -9.15 4.04
CA LEU A 319 9.50 -8.41 3.75
C LEU A 319 10.03 -7.78 5.03
N TYR A 320 11.21 -8.22 5.46
CA TYR A 320 11.82 -7.80 6.72
C TYR A 320 13.25 -7.33 6.48
N ASP A 321 13.52 -6.06 6.79
CA ASP A 321 14.83 -5.44 6.62
C ASP A 321 15.25 -4.66 7.87
N THR A 322 16.16 -5.24 8.67
CA THR A 322 16.73 -4.57 9.86
C THR A 322 17.99 -3.77 9.56
N GLY A 323 18.41 -3.68 8.29
CA GLY A 323 19.63 -3.00 7.93
C GLY A 323 19.64 -1.53 8.38
N THR A 324 20.72 -1.11 9.04
CA THR A 324 21.04 0.31 9.31
C THR A 324 21.45 1.11 8.07
N GLY A 325 21.22 0.55 6.87
CA GLY A 325 21.08 1.24 5.58
C GLY A 325 22.02 2.40 5.30
N ILE A 326 23.32 2.15 5.32
CA ILE A 326 24.30 2.98 4.63
C ILE A 326 24.02 2.81 3.13
N ASN A 327 23.84 3.94 2.39
CA ASN A 327 23.84 4.06 0.92
C ASN A 327 22.51 4.13 0.12
N ASN A 328 21.43 4.82 0.50
CA ASN A 328 20.39 5.28 -0.48
C ASN A 328 19.67 4.23 -1.39
N PHE A 329 19.69 2.92 -1.09
CA PHE A 329 19.21 1.88 -2.02
C PHE A 329 18.06 0.98 -1.51
N GLY A 330 17.57 1.15 -0.28
CA GLY A 330 16.52 0.32 0.31
C GLY A 330 15.10 0.76 -0.07
N ARG A 331 14.54 0.24 -1.17
CA ARG A 331 13.16 0.55 -1.60
C ARG A 331 12.29 -0.68 -1.68
N PHE A 332 11.07 -0.59 -1.16
CA PHE A 332 9.99 -1.54 -1.45
C PHE A 332 9.01 -0.82 -2.36
N VAL A 333 8.85 -1.31 -3.58
CA VAL A 333 8.02 -0.66 -4.60
C VAL A 333 7.07 -1.67 -5.21
N PHE A 334 5.79 -1.32 -5.18
CA PHE A 334 4.68 -2.07 -5.74
C PHE A 334 4.01 -1.20 -6.79
N ARG A 335 4.16 -1.56 -8.07
CA ARG A 335 3.70 -0.74 -9.19
C ARG A 335 2.71 -1.50 -10.06
N GLY A 336 1.44 -1.14 -10.00
CA GLY A 336 0.35 -1.91 -10.63
C GLY A 336 0.33 -3.37 -10.16
N ALA A 337 0.82 -3.64 -8.95
CA ALA A 337 0.88 -4.98 -8.38
C ALA A 337 -0.45 -5.34 -7.74
N THR A 338 -0.78 -6.63 -7.71
CA THR A 338 -2.01 -7.13 -7.09
C THR A 338 -1.69 -8.10 -5.97
N LEU A 339 -2.28 -7.87 -4.80
CA LEU A 339 -2.21 -8.74 -3.62
C LEU A 339 -3.63 -9.18 -3.30
N SER A 340 -4.01 -10.40 -3.65
CA SER A 340 -5.41 -10.84 -3.52
C SER A 340 -5.62 -12.20 -2.89
N GLY A 341 -6.63 -12.32 -2.01
CA GLY A 341 -7.03 -13.63 -1.48
C GLY A 341 -6.00 -14.28 -0.55
N ASN A 342 -4.97 -13.55 -0.12
CA ASN A 342 -3.91 -14.11 0.70
C ASN A 342 -4.32 -14.15 2.18
N VAL A 343 -3.82 -15.14 2.91
CA VAL A 343 -4.20 -15.41 4.30
C VAL A 343 -2.97 -15.43 5.20
N ALA A 344 -3.02 -14.69 6.30
CA ALA A 344 -2.01 -14.70 7.36
C ALA A 344 -2.61 -15.13 8.70
N GLY A 345 -1.97 -16.07 9.39
CA GLY A 345 -2.36 -16.49 10.73
C GLY A 345 -2.02 -15.49 11.84
N ASN A 346 -1.37 -14.36 11.51
CA ASN A 346 -1.18 -13.23 12.41
C ASN A 346 -1.54 -11.89 11.73
N VAL A 347 -0.59 -11.22 11.06
CA VAL A 347 -0.81 -9.91 10.39
C VAL A 347 -0.38 -9.92 8.93
N GLY A 348 -0.90 -8.99 8.13
CA GLY A 348 -0.43 -8.77 6.77
C GLY A 348 -0.85 -9.88 5.82
N GLY A 349 -2.15 -10.16 5.71
CA GLY A 349 -2.66 -11.17 4.78
C GLY A 349 -2.10 -10.99 3.38
N GLY A 350 -2.25 -9.79 2.81
CA GLY A 350 -1.57 -9.40 1.57
C GLY A 350 -0.07 -9.24 1.77
N ALA A 351 0.35 -8.29 2.61
CA ALA A 351 1.77 -8.01 2.86
C ALA A 351 2.07 -7.62 4.30
N TRP A 352 3.21 -8.12 4.82
CA TRP A 352 3.85 -7.71 6.05
C TRP A 352 5.20 -7.09 5.74
N LEU A 353 5.33 -5.78 5.97
CA LEU A 353 6.48 -4.96 5.59
C LEU A 353 7.11 -4.34 6.83
N VAL A 354 8.37 -4.67 7.09
CA VAL A 354 9.14 -4.10 8.20
C VAL A 354 10.48 -3.58 7.67
N ARG A 355 10.80 -2.33 7.99
CA ARG A 355 12.06 -1.69 7.57
C ARG A 355 12.61 -0.72 8.62
N GLY A 356 13.91 -0.81 8.90
CA GLY A 356 14.63 0.18 9.72
C GLY A 356 14.97 1.50 8.99
N ASP A 357 15.51 2.46 9.74
CA ASP A 357 15.80 3.82 9.27
C ASP A 357 16.88 3.97 8.21
N GLY A 358 17.77 2.99 8.12
CA GLY A 358 19.01 3.22 7.40
C GLY A 358 19.90 4.28 8.06
N SER A 359 20.71 4.97 7.26
CA SER A 359 21.54 6.12 7.65
C SER A 359 20.87 7.47 7.34
N GLY A 360 19.58 7.48 7.00
CA GLY A 360 18.84 8.67 6.57
C GLY A 360 18.36 9.53 7.72
N THR A 361 17.76 10.67 7.36
CA THR A 361 17.04 11.54 8.31
C THR A 361 15.63 11.81 7.78
N ALA A 362 14.72 12.28 8.62
CA ALA A 362 13.38 12.67 8.20
C ALA A 362 13.36 13.69 7.04
N ALA A 363 14.31 14.64 7.03
CA ALA A 363 14.39 15.70 6.01
C ALA A 363 15.03 15.23 4.70
N ASP A 364 15.73 14.09 4.71
CA ASP A 364 16.35 13.46 3.54
C ASP A 364 16.20 11.93 3.68
N PRO A 365 14.98 11.43 3.47
CA PRO A 365 14.67 10.02 3.65
C PRO A 365 15.37 9.21 2.56
N VAL A 366 16.18 8.24 2.98
CA VAL A 366 17.00 7.42 2.07
C VAL A 366 16.31 6.10 1.70
N ASN A 367 15.25 5.76 2.43
CA ASN A 367 14.46 4.54 2.31
C ASN A 367 13.00 4.87 2.00
N SER A 368 12.31 3.97 1.30
CA SER A 368 10.90 4.19 0.97
C SER A 368 10.08 2.90 0.83
N VAL A 369 8.82 2.97 1.23
CA VAL A 369 7.77 2.00 0.90
C VAL A 369 6.74 2.69 0.02
N VAL A 370 6.60 2.22 -1.23
CA VAL A 370 5.80 2.88 -2.26
C VAL A 370 4.83 1.89 -2.87
N PHE A 371 3.54 2.21 -2.80
CA PHE A 371 2.50 1.59 -3.60
C PHE A 371 2.01 2.60 -4.61
N GLU A 372 2.07 2.26 -5.89
CA GLU A 372 1.72 3.19 -6.95
C GLU A 372 1.01 2.50 -8.12
N GLU A 373 0.21 3.26 -8.85
CA GLU A 373 -0.25 2.84 -10.16
C GLU A 373 0.92 2.69 -11.14
N ASN A 374 0.78 1.74 -12.07
CA ASN A 374 1.63 1.66 -13.23
C ASN A 374 1.05 2.52 -14.35
N THR A 375 1.53 3.77 -14.46
CA THR A 375 1.13 4.71 -15.52
C THR A 375 1.47 4.25 -16.93
N TYR A 376 2.42 3.31 -17.10
CA TYR A 376 2.72 2.75 -18.42
C TYR A 376 1.66 1.76 -18.90
N SER A 377 0.95 1.11 -17.98
CA SER A 377 -0.10 0.14 -18.29
C SER A 377 -1.48 0.56 -17.79
N ASN A 378 -1.62 1.79 -17.28
CA ASN A 378 -2.83 2.31 -16.62
C ASN A 378 -3.43 1.32 -15.61
N ARG A 379 -2.57 0.64 -14.85
CA ARG A 379 -2.97 -0.39 -13.87
C ARG A 379 -2.69 0.13 -12.47
N ARG A 380 -3.75 0.40 -11.71
CA ARG A 380 -3.66 0.71 -10.27
C ARG A 380 -3.09 -0.47 -9.50
N SER A 381 -2.43 -0.21 -8.38
CA SER A 381 -2.10 -1.29 -7.45
C SER A 381 -3.38 -1.69 -6.69
N LEU A 382 -3.60 -2.99 -6.51
CA LEU A 382 -4.84 -3.52 -5.95
C LEU A 382 -4.54 -4.49 -4.81
N ILE A 383 -5.12 -4.25 -3.64
CA ILE A 383 -5.00 -5.11 -2.47
C ILE A 383 -6.39 -5.53 -2.05
N THR A 384 -6.77 -6.78 -2.35
CA THR A 384 -8.17 -7.19 -2.20
C THR A 384 -8.43 -8.57 -1.62
N GLY A 385 -9.44 -8.69 -0.77
CA GLY A 385 -9.94 -10.00 -0.34
C GLY A 385 -8.92 -10.77 0.50
N ASN A 386 -7.97 -10.08 1.12
CA ASN A 386 -6.99 -10.73 1.99
C ASN A 386 -7.56 -10.87 3.40
N GLU A 387 -7.06 -11.87 4.14
CA GLU A 387 -7.50 -12.18 5.49
C GLU A 387 -6.31 -12.25 6.46
N SER A 388 -6.50 -11.74 7.68
CA SER A 388 -5.56 -11.93 8.80
C SER A 388 -6.28 -12.35 10.07
N ALA A 389 -5.64 -13.19 10.88
CA ALA A 389 -6.19 -13.58 12.18
C ALA A 389 -6.26 -12.40 13.17
N THR A 390 -5.31 -11.47 13.09
CA THR A 390 -5.32 -10.22 13.84
C THR A 390 -5.37 -9.06 12.85
N SER A 391 -4.45 -8.11 12.94
CA SER A 391 -4.48 -6.83 12.23
C SER A 391 -4.03 -6.91 10.77
N ALA A 392 -4.34 -5.86 10.00
CA ALA A 392 -3.68 -5.58 8.72
C ALA A 392 -3.89 -6.66 7.66
N ALA A 393 -5.13 -7.09 7.42
CA ALA A 393 -5.42 -8.13 6.44
C ALA A 393 -4.91 -7.78 5.05
N GLY A 394 -5.07 -6.54 4.60
CA GLY A 394 -4.43 -6.04 3.38
C GLY A 394 -2.92 -5.86 3.56
N ILE A 395 -2.50 -4.80 4.27
CA ILE A 395 -1.08 -4.43 4.38
C ILE A 395 -0.73 -4.02 5.82
N TYR A 396 0.33 -4.64 6.36
CA TYR A 396 1.00 -4.18 7.57
C TYR A 396 2.32 -3.48 7.20
N ILE A 397 2.52 -2.26 7.67
CA ILE A 397 3.77 -1.50 7.49
C ILE A 397 4.29 -1.04 8.84
N SER A 398 5.55 -1.34 9.13
CA SER A 398 6.28 -0.77 10.26
C SER A 398 7.64 -0.28 9.80
N VAL A 399 7.83 1.04 9.86
CA VAL A 399 9.06 1.70 9.42
C VAL A 399 9.61 2.65 10.47
N GLY A 400 10.91 2.93 10.40
CA GLY A 400 11.53 3.95 11.24
C GLY A 400 11.25 5.39 10.78
N ASN A 401 11.81 6.36 11.51
CA ASN A 401 11.75 7.80 11.28
C ASN A 401 12.22 8.33 9.92
N ALA A 402 13.14 7.66 9.20
CA ALA A 402 13.73 8.13 7.95
C ALA A 402 13.28 7.34 6.71
N THR A 403 12.10 6.71 6.79
CA THR A 403 11.51 5.95 5.70
C THR A 403 10.16 6.50 5.32
N ASP A 404 10.06 7.04 4.09
CA ASP A 404 8.78 7.52 3.56
C ASP A 404 7.84 6.37 3.24
N VAL A 405 6.56 6.53 3.57
CA VAL A 405 5.48 5.63 3.14
C VAL A 405 4.51 6.39 2.24
N THR A 406 4.30 5.89 1.02
CA THR A 406 3.42 6.55 0.04
C THR A 406 2.50 5.58 -0.68
N PHE A 407 1.26 6.01 -0.89
CA PHE A 407 0.25 5.37 -1.71
C PHE A 407 -0.23 6.35 -2.79
N THR A 408 -0.20 5.95 -4.06
CA THR A 408 -0.62 6.79 -5.18
C THR A 408 -1.33 5.98 -6.25
N GLY A 409 -2.65 6.14 -6.40
CA GLY A 409 -3.40 5.33 -7.36
C GLY A 409 -3.52 3.88 -6.91
N VAL A 410 -3.99 3.67 -5.67
CA VAL A 410 -4.06 2.35 -5.02
C VAL A 410 -5.48 2.09 -4.54
N ASP A 411 -5.96 0.88 -4.76
CA ASP A 411 -7.25 0.40 -4.27
C ASP A 411 -7.04 -0.72 -3.24
N ILE A 412 -7.61 -0.55 -2.05
CA ILE A 412 -7.50 -1.45 -0.91
C ILE A 412 -8.92 -1.84 -0.50
N GLU A 413 -9.34 -3.05 -0.87
CA GLU A 413 -10.77 -3.38 -0.86
C GLU A 413 -11.09 -4.79 -0.33
N TYR A 414 -12.21 -4.94 0.37
CA TYR A 414 -12.72 -6.26 0.79
C TYR A 414 -11.75 -7.05 1.68
N ASN A 415 -10.83 -6.39 2.40
CA ASN A 415 -9.92 -7.10 3.30
C ASN A 415 -10.58 -7.29 4.67
N VAL A 416 -10.33 -8.45 5.31
CA VAL A 416 -10.96 -8.83 6.57
C VAL A 416 -9.90 -9.17 7.62
N ALA A 417 -9.82 -8.34 8.65
CA ALA A 417 -9.04 -8.62 9.85
C ALA A 417 -9.97 -9.26 10.89
N ASN A 418 -9.70 -10.49 11.30
CA ASN A 418 -10.56 -11.21 12.24
C ASN A 418 -10.51 -10.62 13.65
N ASP A 419 -9.43 -9.92 14.00
CA ASP A 419 -9.25 -9.17 15.25
C ASP A 419 -8.29 -7.98 15.03
N GLY A 420 -8.02 -7.16 16.05
CA GLY A 420 -7.02 -6.09 15.98
C GLY A 420 -7.38 -4.96 14.99
N ASN A 421 -6.38 -4.27 14.45
CA ASN A 421 -6.59 -2.99 13.75
C ASN A 421 -6.41 -3.09 12.23
N GLY A 422 -6.99 -2.13 11.50
CA GLY A 422 -6.56 -1.80 10.14
C GLY A 422 -6.84 -2.90 9.13
N ALA A 423 -8.09 -3.32 8.88
CA ALA A 423 -8.34 -4.43 7.96
C ALA A 423 -7.79 -4.15 6.55
N GLY A 424 -7.97 -2.94 6.04
CA GLY A 424 -7.32 -2.50 4.80
C GLY A 424 -5.80 -2.34 4.99
N ALA A 425 -5.39 -1.41 5.86
CA ALA A 425 -3.98 -1.21 6.19
C ALA A 425 -3.72 -0.78 7.63
N VAL A 426 -2.57 -1.22 8.15
CA VAL A 426 -1.94 -0.66 9.36
C VAL A 426 -0.59 -0.07 8.98
N VAL A 427 -0.35 1.19 9.35
CA VAL A 427 0.91 1.89 9.09
C VAL A 427 1.47 2.48 10.38
N PHE A 428 2.66 2.04 10.76
CA PHE A 428 3.52 2.69 11.75
C PHE A 428 4.65 3.39 11.01
N ALA A 429 4.64 4.72 11.03
CA ALA A 429 5.68 5.55 10.40
C ALA A 429 6.20 6.59 11.40
N GLY A 430 7.47 6.96 11.28
CA GLY A 430 8.06 8.02 12.10
C GLY A 430 8.07 9.38 11.40
N ASP A 431 9.14 10.14 11.62
CA ASP A 431 9.27 11.55 11.23
C ASP A 431 9.12 11.84 9.72
N ALA A 432 9.37 10.86 8.86
CA ALA A 432 9.18 10.91 7.41
C ALA A 432 7.70 10.96 6.98
N GLY A 433 6.78 10.47 7.82
CA GLY A 433 5.33 10.58 7.62
C GLY A 433 4.70 9.58 6.65
N LEU A 434 3.44 9.85 6.30
CA LEU A 434 2.60 9.03 5.43
C LEU A 434 1.86 9.92 4.42
N GLY A 435 2.07 9.64 3.13
CA GLY A 435 1.37 10.30 2.03
C GLY A 435 0.37 9.39 1.32
N LEU A 436 -0.87 9.84 1.17
CA LEU A 436 -1.92 9.19 0.40
C LEU A 436 -2.40 10.13 -0.71
N SER A 437 -2.43 9.65 -1.95
CA SER A 437 -2.96 10.38 -3.10
C SER A 437 -3.79 9.45 -3.96
N ASP A 438 -4.99 9.87 -4.38
CA ASP A 438 -5.83 9.08 -5.28
C ASP A 438 -5.94 7.61 -4.81
N THR A 439 -6.32 7.42 -3.56
CA THR A 439 -6.27 6.11 -2.88
C THR A 439 -7.64 5.77 -2.30
N ARG A 440 -8.10 4.55 -2.56
CA ARG A 440 -9.42 4.06 -2.14
C ARG A 440 -9.30 2.95 -1.10
N PHE A 441 -10.00 3.11 0.01
CA PHE A 441 -10.24 2.08 1.02
C PHE A 441 -11.74 1.75 1.01
N GLN A 442 -12.10 0.54 0.57
CA GLN A 442 -13.51 0.16 0.45
C GLN A 442 -13.84 -1.20 1.05
N ASN A 443 -14.98 -1.33 1.74
CA ASN A 443 -15.50 -2.63 2.20
C ASN A 443 -14.48 -3.41 3.06
N ASN A 444 -13.59 -2.72 3.77
CA ASN A 444 -12.66 -3.38 4.67
C ASN A 444 -13.27 -3.49 6.07
N THR A 445 -13.13 -4.66 6.68
CA THR A 445 -13.84 -4.98 7.92
C THR A 445 -12.89 -5.56 8.97
N VAL A 446 -12.87 -4.93 10.13
CA VAL A 446 -12.35 -5.54 11.36
C VAL A 446 -13.50 -6.28 12.03
N ALA A 447 -13.44 -7.61 12.07
CA ALA A 447 -14.53 -8.45 12.56
C ALA A 447 -14.64 -8.46 14.10
N ALA A 448 -13.52 -8.33 14.81
CA ALA A 448 -13.47 -8.24 16.27
C ALA A 448 -12.44 -7.21 16.75
N GLY A 449 -12.67 -6.61 17.92
CA GLY A 449 -11.60 -6.14 18.80
C GLY A 449 -10.63 -5.04 18.37
N GLY A 450 -10.83 -4.28 17.28
CA GLY A 450 -9.95 -3.15 16.98
C GLY A 450 -10.49 -2.12 15.98
N ALA A 451 -9.60 -1.23 15.52
CA ALA A 451 -9.93 0.06 14.92
C ALA A 451 -9.38 0.29 13.52
N GLY A 452 -9.98 1.25 12.80
CA GLY A 452 -9.58 1.64 11.46
C GLY A 452 -9.95 0.58 10.44
N GLY A 453 -11.24 0.36 10.17
CA GLY A 453 -11.69 -0.65 9.20
C GLY A 453 -10.94 -0.52 7.87
N GLY A 454 -10.90 0.68 7.31
CA GLY A 454 -10.06 1.01 6.15
C GLY A 454 -8.59 1.16 6.52
N LEU A 455 -8.26 2.13 7.38
CA LEU A 455 -6.88 2.49 7.73
C LEU A 455 -6.70 2.72 9.23
N TYR A 456 -5.65 2.13 9.80
CA TYR A 456 -5.07 2.55 11.06
C TYR A 456 -3.66 3.12 10.80
N ALA A 457 -3.46 4.41 11.07
CA ALA A 457 -2.18 5.08 10.94
C ALA A 457 -1.68 5.56 12.31
N ALA A 458 -0.44 5.22 12.65
CA ALA A 458 0.27 5.74 13.80
C ALA A 458 1.54 6.45 13.32
N ILE A 459 1.54 7.78 13.41
CA ILE A 459 2.59 8.64 12.87
C ILE A 459 3.33 9.32 14.03
N ASN A 460 4.65 9.11 14.11
CA ASN A 460 5.46 9.69 15.17
C ASN A 460 6.28 10.85 14.63
N GLY A 461 5.83 12.09 14.87
CA GLY A 461 6.53 13.32 14.51
C GLY A 461 6.31 13.82 13.08
N GLY A 462 6.16 12.91 12.12
CA GLY A 462 5.97 13.24 10.70
C GLY A 462 4.55 13.64 10.32
N ASP A 463 4.37 14.09 9.08
CA ASP A 463 3.08 14.54 8.56
C ASP A 463 2.23 13.36 8.05
N PHE A 464 0.90 13.48 8.18
CA PHE A 464 -0.08 12.67 7.48
C PHE A 464 -0.76 13.53 6.41
N ALA A 465 -0.46 13.28 5.14
CA ALA A 465 -1.01 14.06 4.03
C ALA A 465 -1.88 13.17 3.13
N ALA A 466 -3.19 13.44 3.10
CA ALA A 466 -4.15 12.71 2.28
C ALA A 466 -4.87 13.63 1.30
N SER A 467 -4.76 13.32 0.01
CA SER A 467 -5.41 14.07 -1.08
C SER A 467 -6.17 13.14 -2.01
N GLN A 468 -7.41 13.48 -2.35
CA GLN A 468 -8.24 12.65 -3.24
C GLN A 468 -8.35 11.20 -2.74
N VAL A 469 -8.64 11.04 -1.45
CA VAL A 469 -8.78 9.74 -0.81
C VAL A 469 -10.23 9.42 -0.56
N SER A 470 -10.62 8.14 -0.66
CA SER A 470 -11.98 7.72 -0.34
C SER A 470 -11.99 6.54 0.62
N PHE A 471 -12.71 6.66 1.73
CA PHE A 471 -13.01 5.63 2.71
C PHE A 471 -14.50 5.33 2.63
N ILE A 472 -14.87 4.19 2.06
CA ILE A 472 -16.26 3.87 1.73
C ILE A 472 -16.65 2.50 2.28
N ASP A 473 -17.78 2.40 2.97
CA ASP A 473 -18.35 1.13 3.47
C ASP A 473 -17.37 0.31 4.33
N ASN A 474 -16.46 0.96 5.07
CA ASN A 474 -15.54 0.24 5.97
C ASN A 474 -16.12 0.12 7.38
N ALA A 475 -15.80 -0.97 8.07
CA ALA A 475 -16.36 -1.29 9.38
C ALA A 475 -15.30 -1.64 10.42
N ALA A 476 -15.48 -1.16 11.66
CA ALA A 476 -14.63 -1.48 12.80
C ALA A 476 -15.42 -1.67 14.11
N GLN A 477 -14.87 -2.47 15.04
CA GLN A 477 -15.53 -2.74 16.33
C GLN A 477 -15.11 -1.75 17.44
N THR A 478 -13.98 -1.06 17.30
CA THR A 478 -13.54 0.00 18.22
C THR A 478 -12.92 1.12 17.39
N GLY A 479 -12.97 2.39 17.84
CA GLY A 479 -12.48 3.52 17.03
C GLY A 479 -13.05 3.56 15.60
N ALA A 480 -12.41 4.27 14.68
CA ALA A 480 -13.07 4.58 13.41
C ALA A 480 -13.30 3.42 12.44
N GLY A 481 -14.46 3.44 11.76
CA GLY A 481 -14.78 2.52 10.66
C GLY A 481 -13.95 2.83 9.41
N GLY A 482 -13.89 4.09 9.00
CA GLY A 482 -13.10 4.53 7.84
C GLY A 482 -11.60 4.59 8.14
N ALA A 483 -11.15 5.65 8.81
CA ALA A 483 -9.75 5.85 9.14
C ALA A 483 -9.53 6.28 10.59
N ARG A 484 -8.55 5.67 11.27
CA ARG A 484 -8.04 6.14 12.56
C ARG A 484 -6.60 6.63 12.40
N VAL A 485 -6.37 7.90 12.71
CA VAL A 485 -5.03 8.51 12.66
C VAL A 485 -4.60 8.91 14.08
N ASN A 486 -3.53 8.30 14.56
CA ASN A 486 -2.89 8.62 15.83
C ASN A 486 -1.55 9.30 15.57
N SER A 487 -1.39 10.55 16.00
CA SER A 487 -0.15 11.28 15.79
C SER A 487 0.47 11.81 17.08
N THR A 488 1.79 11.80 17.21
CA THR A 488 2.54 12.42 18.33
C THR A 488 3.27 13.70 17.94
N GLY A 489 2.94 14.26 16.78
CA GLY A 489 3.47 15.51 16.23
C GLY A 489 2.94 15.71 14.81
N GLY A 490 3.59 16.56 14.02
CA GLY A 490 3.29 16.73 12.59
C GLY A 490 1.88 17.23 12.25
N GLU A 491 1.67 17.57 10.99
CA GLU A 491 0.39 18.03 10.47
C GLU A 491 -0.44 16.85 9.94
N ILE A 492 -1.74 16.87 10.21
CA ILE A 492 -2.72 15.95 9.60
C ILE A 492 -3.56 16.75 8.61
N GLY A 493 -3.51 16.38 7.33
CA GLY A 493 -4.23 17.07 6.27
C GLY A 493 -5.07 16.12 5.41
N PHE A 494 -6.33 16.50 5.20
CA PHE A 494 -7.25 15.88 4.25
C PHE A 494 -7.75 16.92 3.24
N ILE A 495 -7.58 16.67 1.95
CA ILE A 495 -8.08 17.55 0.90
C ILE A 495 -8.76 16.71 -0.18
N TYR A 496 -9.98 17.07 -0.59
CA TYR A 496 -10.78 16.25 -1.49
C TYR A 496 -10.98 14.81 -0.98
N ALA A 497 -11.19 14.66 0.33
CA ALA A 497 -11.41 13.36 0.95
C ALA A 497 -12.89 13.01 0.97
N GLU A 498 -13.21 11.73 0.84
CA GLU A 498 -14.56 11.20 0.96
C GLU A 498 -14.60 10.14 2.05
N PHE A 499 -15.45 10.32 3.06
CA PHE A 499 -15.76 9.32 4.07
C PHE A 499 -17.24 9.00 3.96
N ARG A 500 -17.59 7.84 3.38
CA ARG A 500 -18.99 7.46 3.17
C ARG A 500 -19.36 6.12 3.78
N ASN A 501 -20.50 6.09 4.47
CA ASN A 501 -21.12 4.85 4.95
C ASN A 501 -20.20 3.96 5.80
N ASN A 502 -19.21 4.55 6.48
CA ASN A 502 -18.35 3.79 7.35
C ASN A 502 -19.04 3.60 8.71
N ASP A 503 -18.85 2.44 9.32
CA ASP A 503 -19.52 2.05 10.56
C ASP A 503 -18.51 1.71 11.66
N SER A 504 -18.78 2.21 12.86
CA SER A 504 -17.99 1.96 14.06
C SER A 504 -18.88 1.55 15.23
N ALA A 505 -18.53 0.47 15.92
CA ALA A 505 -19.16 0.14 17.20
C ALA A 505 -18.64 0.99 18.39
N SER A 506 -17.87 2.06 18.13
CA SER A 506 -17.40 3.01 19.14
C SER A 506 -17.39 4.45 18.58
N PHE A 507 -16.24 5.12 18.46
CA PHE A 507 -16.13 6.52 18.01
C PHE A 507 -15.69 6.65 16.54
N GLY A 508 -16.09 7.74 15.89
CA GLY A 508 -15.49 8.18 14.62
C GLY A 508 -15.90 7.32 13.43
N GLY A 509 -17.19 7.16 13.14
CA GLY A 509 -17.67 6.25 12.09
C GLY A 509 -16.88 6.39 10.79
N GLY A 510 -16.74 7.62 10.28
CA GLY A 510 -15.87 7.96 9.16
C GLY A 510 -14.39 8.10 9.55
N LEU A 511 -14.10 9.03 10.46
CA LEU A 511 -12.73 9.42 10.80
C LEU A 511 -12.57 9.58 12.32
N GLN A 512 -11.47 9.07 12.87
CA GLN A 512 -11.03 9.39 14.21
C GLN A 512 -9.59 9.92 14.19
N ILE A 513 -9.37 11.07 14.81
CA ILE A 513 -8.04 11.64 15.03
C ILE A 513 -7.73 11.64 16.52
N TYR A 514 -6.55 11.13 16.88
CA TYR A 514 -6.09 10.99 18.25
C TYR A 514 -4.64 11.45 18.41
N GLY A 515 -4.27 11.83 19.65
CA GLY A 515 -2.89 12.11 20.04
C GLY A 515 -2.61 13.60 20.18
N ASN A 516 -1.43 14.03 19.72
CA ASN A 516 -0.94 15.40 19.83
C ASN A 516 -0.42 15.93 18.47
N PRO A 517 -1.24 15.95 17.40
CA PRO A 517 -0.84 16.58 16.14
C PRO A 517 -0.58 18.08 16.34
N SER A 518 0.30 18.68 15.54
CA SER A 518 0.51 20.13 15.57
C SER A 518 -0.62 20.90 14.90
N GLN A 519 -1.24 20.30 13.88
CA GLN A 519 -2.40 20.84 13.18
C GLN A 519 -3.27 19.72 12.62
N VAL A 520 -4.57 19.98 12.52
CA VAL A 520 -5.52 19.15 11.77
C VAL A 520 -6.21 20.04 10.73
N SER A 521 -6.23 19.63 9.47
CA SER A 521 -6.94 20.35 8.41
C SER A 521 -7.76 19.41 7.53
N MET A 522 -8.97 19.83 7.20
CA MET A 522 -9.86 19.18 6.24
C MET A 522 -10.42 20.23 5.27
N GLY A 523 -10.25 20.01 3.97
CA GLY A 523 -10.68 20.93 2.92
C GLY A 523 -11.40 20.23 1.79
N TYR A 524 -12.47 20.83 1.25
CA TYR A 524 -13.17 20.32 0.06
C TYR A 524 -13.57 18.84 0.17
N SER A 525 -13.98 18.42 1.35
CA SER A 525 -14.19 17.00 1.67
C SER A 525 -15.66 16.71 1.98
N VAL A 526 -16.04 15.44 1.80
CA VAL A 526 -17.40 14.95 2.06
C VAL A 526 -17.35 13.85 3.11
N VAL A 527 -18.03 14.07 4.22
CA VAL A 527 -18.19 13.09 5.30
C VAL A 527 -19.68 12.79 5.42
N SER A 528 -20.14 11.69 4.83
CA SER A 528 -21.57 11.41 4.71
C SER A 528 -22.01 9.99 5.04
N GLY A 529 -23.15 9.83 5.72
CA GLY A 529 -23.75 8.51 5.95
C GLY A 529 -22.98 7.64 6.93
N ASN A 530 -22.00 8.18 7.67
CA ASN A 530 -21.19 7.40 8.59
C ASN A 530 -21.89 7.22 9.94
N SER A 531 -21.64 6.08 10.59
CA SER A 531 -22.32 5.66 11.81
C SER A 531 -21.33 5.29 12.90
N SER A 532 -21.60 5.74 14.13
CA SER A 532 -20.84 5.36 15.33
C SER A 532 -21.76 5.06 16.51
N VAL A 533 -21.46 4.08 17.35
CA VAL A 533 -22.26 3.81 18.57
C VAL A 533 -21.99 4.82 19.68
N ASP A 534 -20.78 5.36 19.78
CA ASP A 534 -20.42 6.40 20.74
C ASP A 534 -20.57 7.79 20.10
N GLY A 535 -19.48 8.58 20.00
CA GLY A 535 -19.50 9.93 19.45
C GLY A 535 -18.81 10.07 18.10
N GLY A 536 -19.15 11.14 17.37
CA GLY A 536 -18.50 11.47 16.10
C GLY A 536 -18.89 10.50 14.98
N GLY A 537 -20.16 10.44 14.62
CA GLY A 537 -20.65 9.56 13.54
C GLY A 537 -19.87 9.79 12.26
N GLY A 538 -19.69 11.06 11.87
CA GLY A 538 -18.79 11.47 10.80
C GLY A 538 -17.33 11.49 11.24
N MET A 539 -17.01 12.36 12.20
CA MET A 539 -15.64 12.58 12.69
C MET A 539 -15.58 12.70 14.21
N ASP A 540 -14.65 11.99 14.82
CA ASP A 540 -14.24 12.16 16.22
C ASP A 540 -12.83 12.74 16.29
N LEU A 541 -12.70 13.90 16.94
CA LEU A 541 -11.43 14.60 17.14
C LEU A 541 -11.11 14.64 18.63
N TYR A 542 -10.34 13.66 19.07
CA TYR A 542 -9.98 13.49 20.48
C TYR A 542 -8.48 13.76 20.70
N VAL A 543 -8.17 15.01 21.05
CA VAL A 543 -6.82 15.53 21.24
C VAL A 543 -6.74 16.36 22.53
N PRO A 544 -7.02 15.80 23.71
CA PRO A 544 -7.04 16.57 24.96
C PRO A 544 -5.65 17.06 25.41
N GLY A 545 -4.57 16.49 24.85
CA GLY A 545 -3.19 16.83 25.20
C GLY A 545 -2.60 18.05 24.48
N ILE A 546 -3.28 18.58 23.45
CA ILE A 546 -2.82 19.78 22.74
C ILE A 546 -3.19 21.05 23.52
N SER A 547 -2.27 22.01 23.59
CA SER A 547 -2.47 23.28 24.33
C SER A 547 -2.51 24.53 23.44
N SER A 548 -2.32 24.36 22.13
CA SER A 548 -2.31 25.43 21.12
C SER A 548 -2.48 24.88 19.70
N GLY A 549 -3.23 23.79 19.55
CA GLY A 549 -3.42 23.17 18.23
C GLY A 549 -4.48 23.92 17.41
N LEU A 550 -4.26 23.98 16.09
CA LEU A 550 -5.20 24.53 15.12
C LEU A 550 -5.92 23.39 14.39
N MET A 551 -7.25 23.43 14.39
CA MET A 551 -8.12 22.45 13.75
C MET A 551 -9.03 23.18 12.76
N GLU A 552 -8.85 22.94 11.45
CA GLU A 552 -9.58 23.67 10.41
C GLU A 552 -10.41 22.73 9.54
N ILE A 553 -11.69 23.05 9.38
CA ILE A 553 -12.59 22.40 8.42
C ILE A 553 -13.12 23.48 7.50
N LYS A 554 -12.84 23.36 6.21
CA LYS A 554 -13.21 24.38 5.22
C LYS A 554 -13.84 23.78 3.97
N TYR A 555 -14.81 24.48 3.39
CA TYR A 555 -15.40 24.12 2.09
C TYR A 555 -15.91 22.67 2.05
N SER A 556 -16.43 22.16 3.16
CA SER A 556 -16.71 20.72 3.33
C SER A 556 -18.16 20.43 3.69
N GLU A 557 -18.59 19.22 3.38
CA GLU A 557 -19.91 18.68 3.70
C GLU A 557 -19.80 17.63 4.80
N PHE A 558 -20.61 17.78 5.85
CA PHE A 558 -20.88 16.73 6.83
C PHE A 558 -22.37 16.45 6.88
N SER A 559 -22.80 15.29 6.38
CA SER A 559 -24.22 15.03 6.21
C SER A 559 -24.66 13.61 6.53
N GLU A 560 -25.90 13.43 7.01
CA GLU A 560 -26.48 12.08 7.15
C GLU A 560 -25.65 11.16 8.07
N ASN A 561 -24.80 11.72 8.94
CA ASN A 561 -24.01 10.93 9.88
C ASN A 561 -24.78 10.72 11.19
N SER A 562 -24.58 9.58 11.84
CA SER A 562 -25.31 9.19 13.04
C SER A 562 -24.37 8.75 14.17
N ALA A 563 -24.61 9.25 15.38
CA ALA A 563 -23.90 8.86 16.60
C ALA A 563 -24.87 8.36 17.67
N GLY A 564 -24.53 7.27 18.35
CA GLY A 564 -25.33 6.74 19.47
C GLY A 564 -25.21 7.58 20.75
N ASN A 565 -24.21 8.46 20.87
CA ASN A 565 -24.07 9.43 21.96
C ASN A 565 -24.15 10.88 21.45
N SER A 566 -23.03 11.53 21.13
CA SER A 566 -22.99 12.97 20.82
C SER A 566 -22.19 13.27 19.55
N GLY A 567 -22.51 14.37 18.87
CA GLY A 567 -21.80 14.80 17.68
C GLY A 567 -22.05 13.87 16.51
N GLY A 568 -23.28 13.88 15.97
CA GLY A 568 -23.64 13.03 14.82
C GLY A 568 -22.70 13.28 13.65
N ALA A 569 -22.44 14.55 13.35
CA ALA A 569 -21.44 14.95 12.37
C ALA A 569 -20.03 14.93 12.97
N ILE A 570 -19.80 15.73 14.01
CA ILE A 570 -18.48 15.97 14.59
C ILE A 570 -18.57 15.95 16.11
N SER A 571 -17.69 15.16 16.74
CA SER A 571 -17.39 15.21 18.17
C SER A 571 -16.00 15.79 18.37
N LEU A 572 -15.91 16.93 19.09
CA LEU A 572 -14.67 17.61 19.40
C LEU A 572 -14.34 17.49 20.89
N ASN A 573 -13.14 17.00 21.19
CA ASN A 573 -12.52 17.05 22.51
C ASN A 573 -11.05 17.43 22.35
N ALA A 574 -10.75 18.71 22.53
CA ALA A 574 -9.41 19.26 22.34
C ALA A 574 -8.96 20.03 23.59
N GLY A 575 -7.66 19.99 23.88
CA GLY A 575 -7.10 20.59 25.09
C GLY A 575 -7.12 22.12 25.10
N SER A 576 -6.99 22.70 26.30
CA SER A 576 -7.11 24.13 26.57
C SER A 576 -6.18 24.99 25.71
N GLY A 577 -6.72 26.00 25.02
CA GLY A 577 -5.94 26.95 24.20
C GLY A 577 -5.85 26.57 22.72
N SER A 578 -6.45 25.44 22.33
CA SER A 578 -6.62 25.04 20.93
C SER A 578 -7.76 25.82 20.27
N GLN A 579 -7.78 25.86 18.93
CA GLN A 579 -8.82 26.53 18.15
C GLN A 579 -9.41 25.58 17.10
N MET A 580 -10.73 25.49 17.05
CA MET A 580 -11.46 24.88 15.95
C MET A 580 -12.09 25.97 15.07
N ILE A 581 -11.82 25.91 13.76
CA ILE A 581 -12.40 26.79 12.75
C ILE A 581 -13.20 25.94 11.78
N ILE A 582 -14.49 26.20 11.69
CA ILE A 582 -15.37 25.64 10.65
C ILE A 582 -15.82 26.78 9.76
N GLU A 583 -15.47 26.72 8.48
CA GLU A 583 -15.66 27.82 7.53
C GLU A 583 -16.24 27.32 6.22
N ASN A 584 -17.20 28.07 5.64
CA ASN A 584 -17.77 27.74 4.32
C ASN A 584 -18.20 26.27 4.23
N SER A 585 -18.86 25.75 5.26
CA SER A 585 -19.16 24.32 5.35
C SER A 585 -20.64 24.06 5.64
N THR A 586 -21.15 22.95 5.14
CA THR A 586 -22.54 22.52 5.35
C THR A 586 -22.55 21.31 6.26
N ILE A 587 -23.21 21.45 7.41
CA ILE A 587 -23.43 20.39 8.39
C ILE A 587 -24.94 20.12 8.44
N SER A 588 -25.41 19.07 7.78
CA SER A 588 -26.86 18.85 7.65
C SER A 588 -27.33 17.42 7.84
N THR A 589 -28.53 17.26 8.42
CA THR A 589 -29.21 15.95 8.48
C THR A 589 -28.42 14.91 9.27
N ASN A 590 -27.59 15.35 10.21
CA ASN A 590 -26.88 14.47 11.13
C ASN A 590 -27.73 14.22 12.38
N SER A 591 -27.55 13.06 13.02
CA SER A 591 -28.29 12.68 14.21
C SER A 591 -27.40 12.18 15.34
N ALA A 592 -27.72 12.56 16.58
CA ALA A 592 -27.12 12.03 17.78
C ALA A 592 -28.20 11.62 18.78
N SER A 593 -28.05 10.51 19.52
CA SER A 593 -29.07 10.12 20.52
C SER A 593 -29.05 10.99 21.78
N ASN A 594 -27.99 11.78 21.99
CA ASN A 594 -27.83 12.63 23.17
C ASN A 594 -27.66 14.11 22.79
N LEU A 595 -26.44 14.59 22.59
CA LEU A 595 -26.16 16.03 22.46
C LEU A 595 -25.54 16.36 21.10
N GLY A 596 -25.86 17.54 20.54
CA GLY A 596 -25.15 18.03 19.37
C GLY A 596 -25.39 17.15 18.15
N GLY A 597 -26.60 17.19 17.58
CA GLY A 597 -26.94 16.37 16.41
C GLY A 597 -25.98 16.60 15.25
N GLY A 598 -25.64 17.86 14.98
CA GLY A 598 -24.54 18.25 14.11
C GLY A 598 -23.19 18.16 14.84
N LEU A 599 -22.91 19.17 15.67
CA LEU A 599 -21.62 19.35 16.33
C LEU A 599 -21.77 19.24 17.86
N TYR A 600 -20.90 18.42 18.46
CA TYR A 600 -20.68 18.40 19.90
C TYR A 600 -19.25 18.88 20.19
N SER A 601 -19.11 19.86 21.08
CA SER A 601 -17.81 20.39 21.49
C SER A 601 -17.64 20.34 23.00
N ASN A 602 -16.61 19.64 23.47
CA ASN A 602 -16.19 19.56 24.87
C ASN A 602 -15.17 20.68 25.25
N ALA A 603 -15.09 21.03 26.53
CA ALA A 603 -14.42 22.22 27.05
C ALA A 603 -12.88 22.12 26.90
N GLY A 604 -12.31 23.03 26.10
CA GLY A 604 -10.86 23.22 26.00
C GLY A 604 -10.44 24.03 24.77
N ALA A 605 -11.05 23.78 23.61
CA ALA A 605 -10.84 24.62 22.43
C ALA A 605 -11.78 25.83 22.39
N THR A 606 -11.40 26.85 21.63
CA THR A 606 -12.35 27.85 21.09
C THR A 606 -12.98 27.32 19.81
N LEU A 607 -14.22 27.73 19.53
CA LEU A 607 -14.91 27.45 18.28
C LEU A 607 -15.19 28.75 17.53
N ASP A 608 -14.78 28.79 16.26
CA ASP A 608 -15.14 29.81 15.28
C ASP A 608 -15.92 29.11 14.16
N LEU A 609 -17.24 29.33 14.12
CA LEU A 609 -18.13 28.82 13.10
C LEU A 609 -18.56 29.99 12.21
N LYS A 610 -18.05 30.02 10.97
CA LYS A 610 -18.26 31.15 10.07
C LYS A 610 -18.69 30.77 8.67
N TYR A 611 -19.50 31.62 8.05
CA TYR A 611 -19.93 31.45 6.65
C TYR A 611 -20.51 30.05 6.38
N SER A 612 -21.17 29.43 7.36
CA SER A 612 -21.51 28.01 7.33
C SER A 612 -23.01 27.79 7.50
N THR A 613 -23.50 26.63 7.07
CA THR A 613 -24.90 26.25 7.22
C THR A 613 -25.01 25.00 8.07
N VAL A 614 -25.60 25.11 9.26
CA VAL A 614 -25.91 24.00 10.17
C VAL A 614 -27.41 23.79 10.17
N ALA A 615 -27.89 22.77 9.45
CA ALA A 615 -29.32 22.63 9.18
C ALA A 615 -29.88 21.22 9.38
N ASN A 616 -31.14 21.12 9.78
CA ASN A 616 -31.88 19.85 9.82
C ASN A 616 -31.20 18.72 10.62
N ASN A 617 -30.37 19.05 11.61
CA ASN A 617 -29.74 18.07 12.48
C ASN A 617 -30.65 17.74 13.66
N TYR A 618 -30.51 16.54 14.22
CA TYR A 618 -31.36 16.03 15.31
C TYR A 618 -30.53 15.55 16.50
N ALA A 619 -30.88 16.01 17.70
CA ALA A 619 -30.35 15.49 18.96
C ALA A 619 -31.45 14.84 19.80
N GLY A 620 -31.19 13.66 20.36
CA GLY A 620 -32.15 12.99 21.24
C GLY A 620 -32.33 13.67 22.60
N SER A 621 -31.46 14.61 22.99
CA SER A 621 -31.59 15.43 24.20
C SER A 621 -31.59 16.93 23.91
N GLU A 622 -30.43 17.54 23.60
CA GLU A 622 -30.31 19.00 23.49
C GLU A 622 -29.32 19.42 22.38
N GLY A 623 -29.48 20.65 21.87
CA GLY A 623 -28.60 21.24 20.86
C GLY A 623 -28.65 20.47 19.54
N GLY A 624 -29.77 20.56 18.82
CA GLY A 624 -29.96 19.82 17.57
C GLY A 624 -28.85 20.09 16.54
N GLY A 625 -28.46 21.37 16.39
CA GLY A 625 -27.37 21.78 15.52
C GLY A 625 -26.02 21.73 16.22
N LEU A 626 -25.90 22.45 17.33
CA LEU A 626 -24.67 22.58 18.13
C LEU A 626 -24.98 22.42 19.62
N PHE A 627 -24.23 21.55 20.29
CA PHE A 627 -24.09 21.55 21.74
C PHE A 627 -22.66 21.89 22.13
N THR A 628 -22.48 22.79 23.10
CA THR A 628 -21.15 23.10 23.62
C THR A 628 -21.12 23.35 25.12
N ASP A 629 -20.04 22.94 25.77
CA ASP A 629 -19.70 23.24 27.17
C ASP A 629 -18.50 24.21 27.28
N MET A 630 -18.19 24.98 26.22
CA MET A 630 -16.98 25.80 26.13
C MET A 630 -16.88 26.90 27.18
N ASN A 631 -15.75 26.93 27.90
CA ASN A 631 -15.37 28.03 28.79
C ASN A 631 -14.36 29.01 28.16
N ASN A 632 -13.78 28.67 27.01
CA ASN A 632 -12.68 29.43 26.40
C ASN A 632 -13.12 30.35 25.25
N GLY A 633 -14.36 30.22 24.75
CA GLY A 633 -14.96 31.11 23.76
C GLY A 633 -15.60 30.40 22.57
N CYS A 634 -16.71 30.95 22.09
CA CYS A 634 -17.45 30.48 20.92
C CYS A 634 -17.93 31.69 20.12
N GLN A 635 -17.64 31.72 18.82
CA GLN A 635 -18.09 32.76 17.88
C GLN A 635 -18.83 32.13 16.72
N ILE A 636 -19.95 32.73 16.34
CA ILE A 636 -20.79 32.33 15.22
C ILE A 636 -21.00 33.56 14.33
N ASP A 637 -20.44 33.54 13.13
CA ASP A 637 -20.41 34.69 12.24
C ASP A 637 -20.94 34.34 10.85
N ASN A 638 -21.83 35.16 10.28
CA ASN A 638 -22.30 34.95 8.90
C ASN A 638 -22.84 33.54 8.62
N THR A 639 -23.45 32.91 9.63
CA THR A 639 -23.79 31.49 9.61
C THR A 639 -25.31 31.31 9.73
N ILE A 640 -25.84 30.30 9.06
CA ILE A 640 -27.23 29.87 9.19
C ILE A 640 -27.30 28.66 10.13
N LEU A 641 -28.07 28.80 11.20
CA LEU A 641 -28.51 27.70 12.05
C LEU A 641 -30.02 27.56 11.88
N ALA A 642 -30.49 26.48 11.24
CA ALA A 642 -31.91 26.36 10.95
C ALA A 642 -32.49 24.94 10.87
N GLY A 643 -33.73 24.79 11.31
CA GLY A 643 -34.46 23.52 11.22
C GLY A 643 -33.85 22.40 12.06
N ASN A 644 -32.91 22.70 12.97
CA ASN A 644 -32.37 21.69 13.85
C ASN A 644 -33.34 21.43 15.01
N THR A 645 -33.40 20.18 15.46
CA THR A 645 -34.42 19.71 16.40
C THR A 645 -33.82 18.90 17.54
N ALA A 646 -34.51 18.93 18.68
CA ALA A 646 -34.24 18.07 19.82
C ALA A 646 -35.57 17.58 20.44
N THR A 647 -35.52 16.63 21.38
CA THR A 647 -36.73 16.01 21.97
C THR A 647 -37.63 16.99 22.73
N ALA A 648 -38.85 16.55 23.05
CA ALA A 648 -39.91 17.36 23.67
C ALA A 648 -39.42 18.06 24.96
N GLY A 649 -39.39 19.39 24.92
CA GLY A 649 -38.79 20.24 25.96
C GLY A 649 -37.61 21.09 25.45
N ALA A 650 -37.01 20.69 24.33
CA ALA A 650 -35.89 21.31 23.64
C ALA A 650 -36.17 21.54 22.12
N GLU A 651 -37.45 21.49 21.72
CA GLU A 651 -37.86 21.64 20.31
C GLU A 651 -37.42 22.99 19.74
N GLY A 652 -36.68 23.01 18.63
CA GLY A 652 -36.17 24.25 18.05
C GLY A 652 -34.99 24.86 18.81
N GLN A 653 -34.20 24.05 19.51
CA GLN A 653 -32.85 24.40 19.96
C GLN A 653 -31.84 24.14 18.83
N ASP A 654 -31.50 25.17 18.05
CA ASP A 654 -30.39 25.05 17.11
C ASP A 654 -29.05 24.97 17.84
N LEU A 655 -28.93 25.71 18.94
CA LEU A 655 -27.71 25.85 19.75
C LEU A 655 -28.03 25.74 21.24
N ARG A 656 -27.31 24.87 21.96
CA ARG A 656 -27.38 24.72 23.42
C ARG A 656 -26.01 24.88 24.06
N ILE A 657 -25.96 25.56 25.21
CA ILE A 657 -24.76 25.75 26.01
C ILE A 657 -24.89 24.95 27.32
N ALA A 658 -23.83 24.28 27.77
CA ALA A 658 -23.87 23.58 29.05
C ALA A 658 -24.02 24.54 30.23
N ASP A 659 -24.74 24.12 31.27
CA ASP A 659 -25.00 24.96 32.44
C ASP A 659 -23.70 25.42 33.11
N GLY A 660 -23.55 26.74 33.28
CA GLY A 660 -22.37 27.37 33.89
C GLY A 660 -21.24 27.69 32.92
N SER A 661 -21.39 27.39 31.62
CA SER A 661 -20.45 27.79 30.57
C SER A 661 -20.77 29.18 29.99
N THR A 662 -19.85 29.73 29.19
CA THR A 662 -20.02 31.03 28.52
C THR A 662 -20.82 30.86 27.23
N GLU A 663 -21.81 31.72 26.99
CA GLU A 663 -22.60 31.69 25.75
C GLU A 663 -21.74 31.94 24.51
N CYS A 664 -22.15 31.37 23.38
CA CYS A 664 -21.63 31.75 22.07
C CYS A 664 -22.06 33.17 21.72
N ASN A 665 -21.14 33.98 21.21
CA ASN A 665 -21.50 35.23 20.58
C ASN A 665 -21.90 34.97 19.13
N ALA A 666 -23.07 35.45 18.74
CA ALA A 666 -23.53 35.37 17.36
C ALA A 666 -23.59 36.77 16.74
N ASP A 667 -23.02 36.93 15.56
CA ASP A 667 -23.02 38.15 14.77
C ASP A 667 -23.35 37.85 13.30
N HIS A 668 -24.13 38.74 12.68
CA HIS A 668 -24.54 38.67 11.27
C HIS A 668 -25.02 37.28 10.84
N SER A 669 -25.72 36.58 11.73
CA SER A 669 -26.12 35.19 11.55
C SER A 669 -27.63 35.03 11.60
N LEU A 670 -28.14 33.97 10.95
CA LEU A 670 -29.56 33.63 10.97
C LEU A 670 -29.77 32.41 11.87
N LEU A 671 -30.56 32.58 12.93
CA LEU A 671 -30.92 31.51 13.85
C LEU A 671 -32.45 31.35 13.87
N SER A 672 -32.95 30.22 13.38
CA SER A 672 -34.41 29.97 13.31
C SER A 672 -34.99 29.45 14.63
N GLY A 673 -34.16 28.80 15.44
CA GLY A 673 -34.51 28.11 16.67
C GLY A 673 -34.85 29.06 17.81
N LYS A 674 -36.08 28.99 18.29
CA LYS A 674 -36.61 29.89 19.33
C LYS A 674 -35.92 29.73 20.69
N TYR A 675 -35.38 28.55 20.97
CA TYR A 675 -34.82 28.20 22.27
C TYR A 675 -33.30 28.10 22.25
N SER A 676 -32.66 28.64 21.20
CA SER A 676 -31.21 28.68 21.11
C SER A 676 -30.60 29.63 22.15
N GLU A 677 -29.47 29.23 22.72
CA GLU A 677 -28.76 29.97 23.77
C GLU A 677 -27.50 30.64 23.22
N PHE A 678 -27.52 31.97 23.17
CA PHE A 678 -26.42 32.76 22.63
C PHE A 678 -26.50 34.21 23.12
N THR A 679 -25.34 34.85 23.15
CA THR A 679 -25.26 36.30 23.27
C THR A 679 -25.58 36.90 21.90
N ASN A 680 -26.70 37.62 21.84
CA ASN A 680 -27.15 38.27 20.62
C ASN A 680 -26.30 39.52 20.32
N GLY A 681 -25.33 39.37 19.43
CA GLY A 681 -24.54 40.46 18.87
C GLY A 681 -25.32 41.30 17.85
N THR A 682 -24.61 41.76 16.84
CA THR A 682 -25.09 42.69 15.81
C THR A 682 -25.51 41.97 14.53
N GLY A 683 -26.47 42.54 13.79
CA GLY A 683 -26.79 42.07 12.43
C GLY A 683 -27.51 40.71 12.34
N ASN A 684 -27.93 40.11 13.45
CA ASN A 684 -28.59 38.80 13.42
C ASN A 684 -30.04 38.85 12.93
N ILE A 685 -30.45 37.77 12.25
CA ILE A 685 -31.83 37.50 11.84
C ILE A 685 -32.37 36.36 12.69
N LEU A 686 -33.34 36.65 13.56
CA LEU A 686 -33.82 35.69 14.54
C LEU A 686 -35.24 35.23 14.24
N PHE A 687 -35.49 33.94 14.46
CA PHE A 687 -36.82 33.31 14.41
C PHE A 687 -37.52 33.44 13.06
N GLN A 688 -36.75 33.53 11.98
CA GLN A 688 -37.25 33.55 10.61
C GLN A 688 -36.81 32.28 9.87
N ASP A 689 -37.64 31.86 8.92
CA ASP A 689 -37.28 30.80 7.99
C ASP A 689 -36.22 31.33 7.01
N PRO A 690 -35.02 30.74 6.94
CA PRO A 690 -34.02 31.10 5.94
C PRO A 690 -34.43 30.75 4.50
N LEU A 691 -35.52 30.02 4.28
CA LEU A 691 -35.95 29.54 2.97
C LEU A 691 -34.83 28.74 2.27
N LEU A 692 -34.28 27.75 2.98
CA LEU A 692 -33.31 26.82 2.43
C LEU A 692 -33.98 25.86 1.44
N GLY A 693 -33.33 25.65 0.29
CA GLY A 693 -33.62 24.53 -0.60
C GLY A 693 -33.19 23.18 0.02
N PRO A 694 -33.53 22.05 -0.61
CA PRO A 694 -33.05 20.74 -0.15
C PRO A 694 -31.51 20.66 -0.19
N LEU A 695 -30.92 19.79 0.64
CA LEU A 695 -29.50 19.46 0.52
C LEU A 695 -29.28 18.78 -0.84
N ALA A 696 -28.59 19.46 -1.74
CA ALA A 696 -28.45 19.02 -3.13
C ALA A 696 -27.09 19.39 -3.70
N ASP A 697 -26.74 18.75 -4.81
CA ASP A 697 -25.62 19.18 -5.64
C ASP A 697 -26.01 20.49 -6.35
N ASN A 698 -25.57 21.61 -5.79
CA ASN A 698 -25.73 22.95 -6.37
C ASN A 698 -24.46 23.40 -7.12
N GLY A 699 -23.64 22.45 -7.57
CA GLY A 699 -22.36 22.67 -8.24
C GLY A 699 -21.18 22.88 -7.28
N GLY A 700 -19.97 22.88 -7.83
CA GLY A 700 -18.72 23.04 -7.09
C GLY A 700 -18.04 21.74 -6.67
N LEU A 701 -16.92 21.85 -5.95
CA LEU A 701 -16.12 20.72 -5.48
C LEU A 701 -16.25 20.46 -3.96
N GLY A 702 -16.94 21.34 -3.22
CA GLY A 702 -17.07 21.27 -1.76
C GLY A 702 -18.23 20.40 -1.24
N GLY A 703 -18.77 19.50 -2.05
CA GLY A 703 -19.94 18.69 -1.70
C GLY A 703 -21.28 19.42 -1.86
N ARG A 704 -22.35 18.79 -1.37
CA ARG A 704 -23.73 19.32 -1.41
C ARG A 704 -23.89 20.51 -0.46
N THR A 705 -24.80 21.40 -0.84
CA THR A 705 -25.15 22.61 -0.07
C THR A 705 -26.66 22.79 0.00
N HIS A 706 -27.11 23.73 0.86
CA HIS A 706 -28.47 24.25 0.82
C HIS A 706 -28.50 25.57 0.05
N ALA A 707 -29.10 25.59 -1.13
CA ALA A 707 -29.30 26.83 -1.88
C ALA A 707 -30.28 27.77 -1.15
N LEU A 708 -30.04 29.08 -1.21
CA LEU A 708 -31.01 30.08 -0.74
C LEU A 708 -32.11 30.28 -1.78
N LEU A 709 -33.36 30.03 -1.41
CA LEU A 709 -34.50 30.21 -2.30
C LEU A 709 -34.84 31.70 -2.47
N GLN A 710 -35.58 32.02 -3.53
CA GLN A 710 -36.02 33.38 -3.81
C GLN A 710 -36.78 33.98 -2.62
N GLY A 711 -36.36 35.18 -2.19
CA GLY A 711 -36.96 35.89 -1.06
C GLY A 711 -36.40 35.50 0.31
N SER A 712 -35.35 34.65 0.35
CA SER A 712 -34.65 34.33 1.59
C SER A 712 -34.18 35.61 2.30
N PRO A 713 -34.42 35.74 3.62
CA PRO A 713 -33.91 36.86 4.40
C PRO A 713 -32.39 36.83 4.57
N ALA A 714 -31.72 35.71 4.24
CA ALA A 714 -30.27 35.55 4.35
C ALA A 714 -29.50 36.14 3.14
N ILE A 715 -30.20 36.49 2.06
CA ILE A 715 -29.58 37.06 0.84
C ILE A 715 -29.12 38.49 1.11
N ASP A 716 -27.87 38.81 0.73
CA ASP A 716 -27.18 40.09 0.90
C ASP A 716 -27.16 40.60 2.36
N ALA A 717 -27.39 39.72 3.34
CA ALA A 717 -27.65 40.11 4.73
C ALA A 717 -26.45 39.96 5.67
N GLY A 718 -25.38 39.29 5.22
CA GLY A 718 -24.17 39.11 6.00
C GLY A 718 -23.21 40.31 5.93
N ASN A 719 -22.06 40.17 6.57
CA ASN A 719 -21.05 41.20 6.71
C ASN A 719 -19.66 40.67 6.35
N ALA A 720 -19.07 41.27 5.32
CA ALA A 720 -17.77 40.88 4.76
C ALA A 720 -16.57 41.13 5.68
N GLY A 721 -16.75 41.94 6.73
CA GLY A 721 -15.66 42.36 7.61
C GLY A 721 -14.50 43.00 6.84
N ALA A 722 -13.28 42.82 7.34
CA ALA A 722 -12.05 43.31 6.71
C ALA A 722 -11.39 42.29 5.76
N THR A 723 -11.71 40.99 5.92
CA THR A 723 -11.16 39.89 5.13
C THR A 723 -12.23 38.81 4.95
N VAL A 724 -12.62 38.55 3.71
CA VAL A 724 -13.53 37.47 3.31
C VAL A 724 -12.79 36.55 2.33
N GLY A 725 -13.13 35.27 2.29
CA GLY A 725 -12.61 34.34 1.28
C GLY A 725 -13.11 34.68 -0.13
N ASP A 726 -12.39 34.28 -1.16
CA ASP A 726 -12.77 34.58 -2.55
C ASP A 726 -14.07 33.88 -2.98
N TYR A 727 -14.34 32.70 -2.43
CA TYR A 727 -15.43 31.81 -2.85
C TYR A 727 -16.28 31.31 -1.69
N ASP A 728 -17.52 30.91 -1.98
CA ASP A 728 -18.35 30.13 -1.04
C ASP A 728 -17.94 28.64 -0.97
N GLN A 729 -18.71 27.79 -0.28
CA GLN A 729 -18.38 26.35 -0.14
C GLN A 729 -18.07 25.66 -1.48
N ARG A 730 -18.73 26.06 -2.57
CA ARG A 730 -18.63 25.41 -3.88
C ARG A 730 -17.26 25.62 -4.52
N GLY A 731 -16.52 26.64 -4.07
CA GLY A 731 -15.15 26.94 -4.49
C GLY A 731 -15.07 27.76 -5.78
N ALA A 732 -13.96 27.62 -6.50
CA ALA A 732 -13.65 28.48 -7.64
C ALA A 732 -14.77 28.54 -8.69
N GLY A 733 -15.18 29.75 -9.04
CA GLY A 733 -16.32 30.02 -9.94
C GLY A 733 -17.61 30.41 -9.23
N PHE A 734 -17.62 30.39 -7.89
CA PHE A 734 -18.74 30.80 -7.04
C PHE A 734 -18.25 31.84 -6.04
N ASP A 735 -18.26 33.11 -6.43
CA ASP A 735 -17.73 34.22 -5.63
C ASP A 735 -18.42 34.35 -4.26
N ARG A 736 -17.67 34.65 -3.19
CA ARG A 736 -18.26 34.76 -1.84
C ARG A 736 -19.06 36.04 -1.60
N ILE A 737 -18.92 37.02 -2.48
CA ILE A 737 -19.70 38.25 -2.49
C ILE A 737 -20.25 38.41 -3.90
N PHE A 738 -21.55 38.22 -4.06
CA PHE A 738 -22.24 38.41 -5.31
C PHE A 738 -23.58 39.12 -5.10
N GLY A 739 -23.65 40.39 -5.50
CA GLY A 739 -24.84 41.21 -5.31
C GLY A 739 -24.52 42.46 -4.49
N ALA A 740 -25.43 42.80 -3.58
CA ALA A 740 -25.31 43.98 -2.73
C ALA A 740 -24.49 43.72 -1.46
N GLY A 741 -24.36 42.46 -1.04
CA GLY A 741 -23.63 42.03 0.13
C GLY A 741 -23.17 40.58 -0.04
N LEU A 742 -22.79 39.96 1.08
CA LEU A 742 -22.61 38.51 1.14
C LEU A 742 -23.84 37.88 1.77
N ASP A 743 -24.11 36.65 1.40
CA ASP A 743 -25.19 35.87 2.00
C ASP A 743 -24.72 35.21 3.29
N MET A 744 -25.63 35.11 4.26
CA MET A 744 -25.39 34.27 5.44
C MET A 744 -25.40 32.80 5.02
N GLY A 745 -24.51 31.99 5.59
CA GLY A 745 -24.46 30.55 5.35
C GLY A 745 -23.36 30.10 4.38
N ALA A 746 -23.34 28.82 4.04
CA ALA A 746 -22.31 28.20 3.20
C ALA A 746 -22.45 28.47 1.69
N TYR A 747 -23.60 29.01 1.28
CA TYR A 747 -23.99 29.20 -0.11
C TYR A 747 -24.26 30.67 -0.40
N GLU A 748 -23.65 31.17 -1.47
CA GLU A 748 -23.94 32.49 -2.03
C GLU A 748 -24.95 32.37 -3.19
N GLN A 749 -26.06 33.10 -3.14
CA GLN A 749 -27.05 33.12 -4.20
C GLN A 749 -26.52 33.84 -5.43
N GLN A 750 -26.27 33.06 -6.47
CA GLN A 750 -25.77 33.56 -7.74
C GLN A 750 -26.69 33.12 -8.87
N VAL A 751 -26.99 34.05 -9.76
CA VAL A 751 -27.58 33.72 -11.05
C VAL A 751 -26.45 33.31 -11.96
N ILE A 752 -26.21 31.99 -12.08
CA ILE A 752 -25.24 31.48 -13.05
C ILE A 752 -25.82 31.73 -14.44
N VAL A 753 -25.33 32.76 -15.13
CA VAL A 753 -25.63 32.95 -16.55
C VAL A 753 -24.88 31.85 -17.27
N ASP A 754 -25.60 30.83 -17.73
CA ASP A 754 -25.03 29.71 -18.46
C ASP A 754 -24.37 30.23 -19.75
N SER A 755 -23.06 30.46 -19.68
CA SER A 755 -22.29 31.06 -20.76
C SER A 755 -22.20 30.15 -21.99
N ILE A 756 -22.63 28.88 -21.88
CA ILE A 756 -22.80 27.94 -22.99
C ILE A 756 -23.86 28.39 -24.02
N PHE A 757 -24.81 29.24 -23.63
CA PHE A 757 -25.84 29.76 -24.55
C PHE A 757 -25.67 31.24 -24.93
N SER A 758 -24.64 31.91 -24.43
CA SER A 758 -24.49 33.37 -24.61
C SER A 758 -23.91 33.80 -25.95
N ASP A 759 -23.32 32.90 -26.75
CA ASP A 759 -22.61 33.28 -27.99
C ASP A 759 -23.15 32.66 -29.30
N ARG A 760 -24.20 31.83 -29.33
CA ARG A 760 -24.66 31.20 -30.60
C ARG A 760 -26.16 30.96 -30.76
N PHE A 761 -26.96 32.02 -30.76
CA PHE A 761 -28.17 32.09 -31.60
C PHE A 761 -28.42 33.53 -32.07
N GLN A 762 -27.53 34.04 -32.92
CA GLN A 762 -27.98 34.91 -33.99
C GLN A 762 -28.33 34.02 -35.18
N THR A 763 -29.62 33.94 -35.49
CA THR A 763 -30.17 33.36 -36.73
C THR A 763 -31.16 34.36 -37.31
N PRO A 764 -31.44 34.35 -38.62
CA PRO A 764 -30.58 34.14 -39.79
C PRO A 764 -30.08 35.47 -40.41
#